data_AF-A0A352TBM0-F1
#
_entry.id   AF-A0A352TBM0-F1
#
_cell.length_a   1.000
_cell.length_b   1.000
_cell.length_c   1.000
_cell.angle_alpha   90.00
_cell.angle_beta   90.00
_cell.angle_gamma   90.00
#
_symmetry.space_group_name_H-M   'P 1'
#
loop_
_entity.id
_entity.type
_entity.pdbx_description
1 polymer ?
#
loop_
_entity_poly.entity_id
_entity_poly.type
_entity_poly.pdbx_seq_one_letter_code
_entity_poly.pdbx_strand_id
1 'polypeptide(L)'
;INSQGTDITIPSKAEIVIGGKTSSYEDSVSAVEGCLFIQQNQSLFVPVFDENTNTGLMMTSTEVTEKMYQTVMGKSASGKSADNKPVTEVSFIDALRFCNTLSLRDGRTPVYSLYGSKDISTWWDVESDYIDLSNISVDKNADGYRLPTQAEWIYAARGGFWGECFTYSAGDTLSEVGWYKDNASQKGTRGVFDVAQKKCNALGLYDMSGNAREWVEERLTLGGSVLLDESYCNVVNVTSQKTYSKDTDLGFRIVRPAKESELEEQKKQYEAFLAERKIRIQQILTDLFVTVFTDEENAIMFAKTETTQELYELVVHENPSPSKGKKRPIEKISFNDAIIFCNKLSEMTNLTPAYSLNGTTDVSKWPSNMNNVTLDESANGFRLPTLAEWKLCANEGLPYQLYEYSGSEDVDEVAWIYGNSEDAKTGERTAQDVATKKPNELGIYDMSGNVAEWVWDIYEDSTRHLKRSIVGGDYYDGDPRLSWNAEGATPDYVLEWGGFRITRNANSQEIENAKKIDSQRKAKINSLIKNMFVPVVKEDGSGFMMAKTEMTRELWKLLVRVSPLPPQADAKIPQEVTFYDAVRLCNILSSLQGLTPVYSIDGITNVYQWEQEESYENTEKIQVNPSADGYRLPTMKEWFYAAQGGYRKSPYLFSGSDKLDSVAWYSDNCDEYWMPVATKKPNELGLYDMNGNVSEWVWDRASEKERYALGGDTLDSEYEMYVQEELAQKYSYYASYTFGLRFVRNAKPSELTSEISAMEKLNKKKQTWVQSYVKGQSLSVTMQEGKTITALKTAITQKLWYYVQGGNPVTEQNERGDNLPVLLDDMNLAAVFCNTLSQMQGLSPVYTLAKNSDGYTIITAIDKNANGWRLPTKEELLAISQRRSVKRTLVEFAIDGISYDSIYLINTDGETVSAQEYLDYWESDDDYEEYPWYDEVYSTGFRIVRN
;
A
#
# COMPACT_ATOMS: atom_id res chain seq x y z
N ILE A 1 -55.12 -22.33 67.29
CA ILE A 1 -56.42 -22.86 67.75
C ILE A 1 -56.18 -23.90 68.84
N ASN A 2 -56.93 -23.88 69.95
CA ASN A 2 -56.80 -24.88 71.03
C ASN A 2 -57.80 -26.04 70.89
N SER A 3 -57.79 -26.98 71.85
CA SER A 3 -58.60 -28.20 71.87
C SER A 3 -60.13 -27.98 71.92
N GLN A 4 -60.61 -26.74 71.95
CA GLN A 4 -62.03 -26.39 71.82
C GLN A 4 -62.37 -25.60 70.53
N GLY A 5 -61.45 -25.52 69.55
CA GLY A 5 -61.77 -25.00 68.21
C GLY A 5 -61.84 -23.48 68.09
N THR A 6 -61.30 -22.73 69.06
CA THR A 6 -61.21 -21.25 68.98
C THR A 6 -59.83 -20.79 68.51
N ASP A 7 -59.80 -19.82 67.59
CA ASP A 7 -58.57 -19.10 67.22
C ASP A 7 -58.04 -18.32 68.41
N ILE A 8 -56.77 -18.57 68.75
CA ILE A 8 -56.04 -17.79 69.74
C ILE A 8 -55.21 -16.79 68.96
N THR A 9 -55.50 -15.50 69.14
CA THR A 9 -54.62 -14.42 68.70
C THR A 9 -53.43 -14.37 69.65
N ILE A 10 -52.24 -14.71 69.16
CA ILE A 10 -51.00 -14.51 69.92
C ILE A 10 -50.65 -13.02 69.79
N PRO A 11 -50.56 -12.24 70.88
CA PRO A 11 -50.09 -10.86 70.81
C PRO A 11 -48.64 -10.82 70.31
N SER A 12 -48.29 -9.78 69.56
CA SER A 12 -47.00 -9.57 68.87
C SER A 12 -45.76 -9.48 69.79
N LYS A 13 -45.90 -9.66 71.11
CA LYS A 13 -44.81 -9.66 72.08
C LYS A 13 -44.97 -10.80 73.08
N ALA A 14 -44.06 -11.76 73.02
CA ALA A 14 -43.85 -12.77 74.05
C ALA A 14 -42.49 -12.54 74.70
N GLU A 15 -42.47 -12.29 76.01
CA GLU A 15 -41.24 -12.28 76.81
C GLU A 15 -40.95 -13.72 77.27
N ILE A 16 -39.77 -14.24 76.93
CA ILE A 16 -39.29 -15.52 77.45
C ILE A 16 -38.26 -15.23 78.54
N VAL A 17 -38.52 -15.71 79.76
CA VAL A 17 -37.62 -15.57 80.91
C VAL A 17 -36.92 -16.91 81.16
N ILE A 18 -35.60 -16.96 80.96
CA ILE A 18 -34.76 -18.09 81.41
C ILE A 18 -33.67 -17.52 82.32
N GLY A 19 -33.67 -17.93 83.59
CA GLY A 19 -32.57 -17.62 84.52
C GLY A 19 -32.43 -16.16 84.97
N GLY A 20 -33.50 -15.35 84.92
CA GLY A 20 -33.52 -14.00 85.50
C GLY A 20 -32.89 -12.89 84.63
N LYS A 21 -32.64 -13.13 83.34
CA LYS A 21 -32.33 -12.09 82.37
C LYS A 21 -33.42 -12.00 81.30
N THR A 22 -33.92 -10.80 81.06
CA THR A 22 -34.86 -10.45 80.00
C THR A 22 -34.07 -10.10 78.73
N SER A 23 -34.36 -10.73 77.59
CA SER A 23 -33.89 -10.26 76.27
C SER A 23 -35.07 -10.21 75.30
N SER A 24 -35.33 -9.05 74.71
CA SER A 24 -36.33 -8.85 73.66
C SER A 24 -35.82 -9.34 72.29
N TYR A 25 -36.65 -10.09 71.57
CA TYR A 25 -36.40 -10.59 70.21
C TYR A 25 -36.31 -9.48 69.13
N GLU A 26 -36.62 -8.21 69.48
CA GLU A 26 -36.54 -7.04 68.58
C GLU A 26 -35.10 -6.52 68.38
N ASP A 27 -34.12 -6.92 69.21
CA ASP A 27 -32.73 -6.46 69.06
C ASP A 27 -31.95 -7.21 67.96
N SER A 28 -32.45 -8.34 67.46
CA SER A 28 -31.77 -9.13 66.41
C SER A 28 -32.28 -8.86 64.99
N VAL A 29 -33.48 -8.28 64.83
CA VAL A 29 -34.05 -8.00 63.49
C VAL A 29 -33.70 -6.58 63.03
N SER A 30 -33.68 -5.60 63.94
CA SER A 30 -33.19 -4.23 63.60
C SER A 30 -31.66 -4.14 63.49
N ALA A 31 -30.92 -5.09 64.09
CA ALA A 31 -29.46 -5.14 64.00
C ALA A 31 -28.93 -5.68 62.66
N VAL A 32 -29.73 -6.44 61.90
CA VAL A 32 -29.33 -6.89 60.55
C VAL A 32 -29.46 -5.73 59.57
N GLU A 33 -30.54 -4.95 59.61
CA GLU A 33 -30.63 -3.69 58.85
C GLU A 33 -29.53 -2.70 59.25
N GLY A 34 -29.21 -2.57 60.55
CA GLY A 34 -28.15 -1.67 61.05
C GLY A 34 -26.70 -2.10 60.78
N CYS A 35 -26.45 -3.37 60.42
CA CYS A 35 -25.11 -3.87 60.07
C CYS A 35 -24.85 -3.92 58.56
N LEU A 36 -25.89 -3.71 57.75
CA LEU A 36 -25.82 -3.66 56.29
C LEU A 36 -25.54 -2.24 55.75
N PHE A 37 -25.27 -1.26 56.62
CA PHE A 37 -24.90 0.12 56.23
C PHE A 37 -23.70 0.60 57.05
N ILE A 38 -22.55 0.91 56.40
CA ILE A 38 -21.65 2.09 56.55
C ILE A 38 -20.67 1.99 55.34
N GLN A 39 -20.43 2.96 54.45
CA GLN A 39 -20.17 4.41 54.54
C GLN A 39 -20.97 5.23 53.48
N GLN A 40 -21.29 6.49 53.80
CA GLN A 40 -21.64 7.55 52.83
C GLN A 40 -22.72 7.22 51.78
N ASN A 41 -23.96 6.91 52.19
CA ASN A 41 -25.13 6.80 51.27
C ASN A 41 -25.05 5.70 50.18
N GLN A 42 -24.18 4.70 50.26
CA GLN A 42 -24.13 3.58 49.30
C GLN A 42 -24.79 2.30 49.85
N SER A 43 -25.50 1.58 48.97
CA SER A 43 -26.11 0.27 49.26
C SER A 43 -25.01 -0.79 49.35
N LEU A 44 -25.01 -1.60 50.42
CA LEU A 44 -24.08 -2.73 50.56
C LEU A 44 -24.25 -3.77 49.45
N PHE A 45 -25.45 -3.91 48.88
CA PHE A 45 -25.69 -4.80 47.76
C PHE A 45 -25.81 -4.00 46.45
N VAL A 46 -25.06 -4.45 45.46
CA VAL A 46 -25.00 -3.91 44.11
C VAL A 46 -25.61 -4.95 43.15
N PRO A 47 -26.54 -4.54 42.27
CA PRO A 47 -27.04 -5.44 41.24
C PRO A 47 -25.93 -5.75 40.22
N VAL A 48 -25.89 -7.00 39.74
CA VAL A 48 -25.03 -7.45 38.65
C VAL A 48 -25.93 -8.17 37.66
N PHE A 49 -26.34 -7.44 36.62
CA PHE A 49 -27.15 -7.94 35.52
C PHE A 49 -26.28 -8.73 34.53
N ASP A 50 -26.75 -9.91 34.13
CA ASP A 50 -26.19 -10.72 33.05
C ASP A 50 -27.13 -10.67 31.84
N GLU A 51 -26.69 -9.97 30.81
CA GLU A 51 -27.41 -9.74 29.57
C GLU A 51 -27.68 -11.01 28.77
N ASN A 52 -26.82 -12.04 28.89
CA ASN A 52 -26.92 -13.25 28.08
C ASN A 52 -28.07 -14.15 28.57
N THR A 53 -28.32 -14.15 29.87
CA THR A 53 -29.41 -14.91 30.49
C THR A 53 -30.64 -14.03 30.77
N ASN A 54 -30.50 -12.71 30.67
CA ASN A 54 -31.50 -11.73 31.11
C ASN A 54 -31.89 -11.91 32.59
N THR A 55 -30.93 -12.37 33.41
CA THR A 55 -31.07 -12.54 34.86
C THR A 55 -29.96 -11.79 35.58
N GLY A 56 -29.82 -11.95 36.90
CA GLY A 56 -28.76 -11.28 37.64
C GLY A 56 -28.74 -11.65 39.11
N LEU A 57 -27.77 -11.08 39.81
CA LEU A 57 -27.54 -11.29 41.23
C LEU A 57 -27.35 -9.96 41.95
N MET A 58 -27.52 -9.98 43.27
CA MET A 58 -27.07 -8.91 44.14
C MET A 58 -25.77 -9.35 44.78
N MET A 59 -24.70 -8.59 44.60
CA MET A 59 -23.37 -8.84 45.15
C MET A 59 -23.03 -7.79 46.21
N THR A 60 -22.32 -8.18 47.28
CA THR A 60 -21.82 -7.17 48.22
C THR A 60 -20.80 -6.25 47.56
N SER A 61 -20.90 -4.94 47.82
CA SER A 61 -20.00 -3.91 47.28
C SER A 61 -18.57 -4.06 47.75
N THR A 62 -18.35 -4.72 48.89
CA THR A 62 -17.04 -5.04 49.48
C THR A 62 -16.97 -6.52 49.84
N GLU A 63 -15.81 -6.98 50.29
CA GLU A 63 -15.73 -8.25 51.01
C GLU A 63 -16.59 -8.22 52.29
N VAL A 64 -16.96 -9.40 52.79
CA VAL A 64 -17.61 -9.50 54.11
C VAL A 64 -16.63 -9.00 55.16
N THR A 65 -17.04 -8.01 55.97
CA THR A 65 -16.16 -7.44 57.00
C THR A 65 -16.16 -8.28 58.28
N GLU A 66 -15.12 -8.14 59.11
CA GLU A 66 -15.04 -8.77 60.43
C GLU A 66 -16.25 -8.37 61.30
N LYS A 67 -16.68 -7.11 61.23
CA LYS A 67 -17.90 -6.64 61.90
C LYS A 67 -19.17 -7.36 61.40
N MET A 68 -19.34 -7.51 60.07
CA MET A 68 -20.47 -8.27 59.51
C MET A 68 -20.44 -9.73 59.95
N TYR A 69 -19.28 -10.36 59.88
CA TYR A 69 -19.08 -11.73 60.32
C TYR A 69 -19.44 -11.91 61.80
N GLN A 70 -18.94 -11.05 62.68
CA GLN A 70 -19.25 -11.10 64.11
C GLN A 70 -20.74 -10.89 64.39
N THR A 71 -21.42 -10.00 63.68
CA THR A 71 -22.87 -9.80 63.83
C THR A 71 -23.64 -11.07 63.47
N VAL A 72 -23.32 -11.69 62.33
CA VAL A 72 -24.05 -12.86 61.82
C VAL A 72 -23.72 -14.13 62.60
N MET A 73 -22.47 -14.31 62.98
CA MET A 73 -22.00 -15.56 63.60
C MET A 73 -21.95 -15.49 65.13
N GLY A 74 -22.09 -14.29 65.71
CA GLY A 74 -22.00 -14.05 67.15
C GLY A 74 -20.57 -14.12 67.71
N LYS A 75 -19.55 -14.32 66.86
CA LYS A 75 -18.13 -14.42 67.23
C LYS A 75 -17.24 -13.86 66.13
N SER A 76 -16.09 -13.31 66.52
CA SER A 76 -15.03 -12.92 65.58
C SER A 76 -14.37 -14.18 64.98
N ALA A 77 -13.99 -14.11 63.70
CA ALA A 77 -13.23 -15.15 63.03
C ALA A 77 -11.76 -15.12 63.47
N SER A 78 -11.16 -13.92 63.45
CA SER A 78 -9.73 -13.70 63.76
C SER A 78 -9.44 -13.44 65.24
N GLY A 79 -10.46 -13.42 66.09
CA GLY A 79 -10.35 -13.08 67.52
C GLY A 79 -10.07 -11.59 67.79
N LYS A 80 -10.14 -10.74 66.76
CA LYS A 80 -9.89 -9.29 66.83
C LYS A 80 -11.21 -8.51 66.99
N SER A 81 -11.10 -7.22 67.27
CA SER A 81 -12.27 -6.33 67.43
C SER A 81 -13.04 -6.15 66.12
N ALA A 82 -14.37 -6.07 66.19
CA ALA A 82 -15.23 -5.67 65.07
C ALA A 82 -14.77 -4.35 64.45
N ASP A 83 -14.16 -4.44 63.26
CA ASP A 83 -13.76 -3.31 62.43
C ASP A 83 -14.28 -3.47 61.00
N ASN A 84 -13.94 -2.53 60.13
CA ASN A 84 -14.38 -2.51 58.73
C ASN A 84 -13.38 -3.23 57.80
N LYS A 85 -12.49 -4.08 58.32
CA LYS A 85 -11.57 -4.88 57.50
C LYS A 85 -12.28 -6.11 56.95
N PRO A 86 -11.85 -6.68 55.82
CA PRO A 86 -12.37 -7.95 55.35
C PRO A 86 -12.15 -9.02 56.43
N VAL A 87 -13.13 -9.89 56.63
CA VAL A 87 -12.98 -11.05 57.48
C VAL A 87 -11.96 -12.00 56.83
N THR A 88 -10.93 -12.36 57.58
CA THR A 88 -9.89 -13.29 57.14
C THR A 88 -9.79 -14.47 58.12
N GLU A 89 -8.89 -15.44 57.85
CA GLU A 89 -8.76 -16.65 58.64
C GLU A 89 -10.05 -17.50 58.66
N VAL A 90 -10.81 -17.44 57.55
CA VAL A 90 -12.06 -18.17 57.34
C VAL A 90 -11.87 -19.30 56.34
N SER A 91 -12.26 -20.52 56.75
CA SER A 91 -12.24 -21.68 55.84
C SER A 91 -13.40 -21.62 54.86
N PHE A 92 -13.34 -22.42 53.79
CA PHE A 92 -14.43 -22.52 52.82
C PHE A 92 -15.76 -22.86 53.51
N ILE A 93 -15.75 -23.82 54.46
CA ILE A 93 -16.96 -24.19 55.20
C ILE A 93 -17.45 -23.08 56.14
N ASP A 94 -16.56 -22.27 56.72
CA ASP A 94 -16.94 -21.14 57.55
C ASP A 94 -17.68 -20.06 56.74
N ALA A 95 -17.28 -19.87 55.48
CA ALA A 95 -17.99 -18.98 54.54
C ALA A 95 -19.39 -19.53 54.17
N LEU A 96 -19.52 -20.84 53.91
CA LEU A 96 -20.84 -21.46 53.64
C LEU A 96 -21.77 -21.37 54.87
N ARG A 97 -21.22 -21.57 56.08
CA ARG A 97 -21.95 -21.43 57.34
C ARG A 97 -22.47 -20.01 57.52
N PHE A 98 -21.65 -19.01 57.20
CA PHE A 98 -22.05 -17.61 57.21
C PHE A 98 -23.20 -17.36 56.23
N CYS A 99 -23.08 -17.82 54.98
CA CYS A 99 -24.11 -17.65 53.95
C CYS A 99 -25.48 -18.22 54.36
N ASN A 100 -25.51 -19.47 54.85
CA ASN A 100 -26.75 -20.11 55.30
C ASN A 100 -27.31 -19.46 56.57
N THR A 101 -26.45 -19.06 57.52
CA THR A 101 -26.88 -18.38 58.75
C THR A 101 -27.52 -17.04 58.42
N LEU A 102 -26.91 -16.26 57.52
CA LEU A 102 -27.46 -15.00 57.04
C LEU A 102 -28.78 -15.23 56.29
N SER A 103 -28.87 -16.27 55.45
CA SER A 103 -30.10 -16.63 54.74
C SER A 103 -31.26 -16.88 55.70
N LEU A 104 -31.05 -17.67 56.75
CA LEU A 104 -32.07 -17.95 57.77
C LEU A 104 -32.48 -16.68 58.52
N ARG A 105 -31.53 -15.80 58.86
CA ARG A 105 -31.81 -14.53 59.56
C ARG A 105 -32.60 -13.56 58.69
N ASP A 106 -32.36 -13.55 57.39
CA ASP A 106 -33.05 -12.71 56.41
C ASP A 106 -34.36 -13.35 55.89
N GLY A 107 -34.76 -14.50 56.44
CA GLY A 107 -35.99 -15.21 56.05
C GLY A 107 -35.95 -15.85 54.67
N ARG A 108 -34.74 -16.12 54.14
CA ARG A 108 -34.49 -16.74 52.83
C ARG A 108 -34.22 -18.23 52.94
N THR A 109 -34.37 -18.93 51.83
CA THR A 109 -34.07 -20.36 51.72
C THR A 109 -32.55 -20.58 51.72
N PRO A 110 -31.98 -21.36 52.64
CA PRO A 110 -30.54 -21.65 52.62
C PRO A 110 -30.14 -22.40 51.33
N VAL A 111 -28.99 -22.02 50.77
CA VAL A 111 -28.48 -22.54 49.50
C VAL A 111 -27.77 -23.88 49.68
N TYR A 112 -26.96 -24.00 50.73
CA TYR A 112 -26.07 -25.14 50.91
C TYR A 112 -26.69 -26.19 51.83
N SER A 113 -26.46 -27.47 51.54
CA SER A 113 -26.72 -28.58 52.48
C SER A 113 -25.43 -29.35 52.72
N LEU A 114 -25.18 -29.79 53.95
CA LEU A 114 -24.07 -30.68 54.30
C LEU A 114 -24.64 -32.00 54.82
N TYR A 115 -24.22 -33.12 54.22
CA TYR A 115 -24.80 -34.45 54.49
C TYR A 115 -26.34 -34.46 54.35
N GLY A 116 -26.88 -33.69 53.40
CA GLY A 116 -28.31 -33.55 53.16
C GLY A 116 -29.07 -32.65 54.15
N SER A 117 -28.40 -32.06 55.15
CA SER A 117 -29.01 -31.14 56.12
C SER A 117 -28.71 -29.68 55.79
N LYS A 118 -29.75 -28.84 55.75
CA LYS A 118 -29.64 -27.36 55.72
C LYS A 118 -29.56 -26.74 57.12
N ASP A 119 -29.74 -27.54 58.18
CA ASP A 119 -29.69 -27.06 59.56
C ASP A 119 -28.24 -26.82 59.98
N ILE A 120 -27.87 -25.54 60.10
CA ILE A 120 -26.51 -25.14 60.44
C ILE A 120 -26.05 -25.65 61.80
N SER A 121 -26.96 -25.89 62.74
CA SER A 121 -26.61 -26.39 64.08
C SER A 121 -25.90 -27.75 64.00
N THR A 122 -26.25 -28.56 63.00
CA THR A 122 -25.67 -29.89 62.75
C THR A 122 -24.29 -29.85 62.09
N TRP A 123 -23.83 -28.67 61.64
CA TRP A 123 -22.56 -28.53 60.94
C TRP A 123 -21.40 -28.23 61.90
N TRP A 124 -21.67 -27.72 63.10
CA TRP A 124 -20.65 -27.23 64.04
C TRP A 124 -19.86 -28.33 64.75
N ASP A 125 -20.37 -29.56 64.78
CA ASP A 125 -19.72 -30.73 65.40
C ASP A 125 -18.67 -31.39 64.49
N VAL A 126 -18.46 -30.87 63.28
CA VAL A 126 -17.47 -31.38 62.33
C VAL A 126 -16.31 -30.39 62.20
N GLU A 127 -15.11 -30.82 62.61
CA GLU A 127 -13.87 -30.08 62.40
C GLU A 127 -13.60 -29.91 60.89
N SER A 128 -13.17 -28.71 60.47
CA SER A 128 -13.02 -28.32 59.06
C SER A 128 -12.12 -29.27 58.26
N ASP A 129 -11.14 -29.89 58.90
CA ASP A 129 -10.11 -30.73 58.29
C ASP A 129 -10.63 -32.14 57.99
N TYR A 130 -11.79 -32.52 58.54
CA TYR A 130 -12.41 -33.84 58.43
C TYR A 130 -13.75 -33.85 57.66
N ILE A 131 -14.18 -32.70 57.12
CA ILE A 131 -15.40 -32.63 56.33
C ILE A 131 -15.15 -33.26 54.95
N ASP A 132 -15.91 -34.30 54.63
CA ASP A 132 -15.98 -34.80 53.26
C ASP A 132 -16.85 -33.84 52.43
N LEU A 133 -16.16 -32.89 51.78
CA LEU A 133 -16.76 -31.84 50.98
C LEU A 133 -17.55 -32.36 49.77
N SER A 134 -17.47 -33.66 49.42
CA SER A 134 -18.35 -34.26 48.41
C SER A 134 -19.83 -34.30 48.86
N ASN A 135 -20.09 -34.17 50.17
CA ASN A 135 -21.43 -34.16 50.75
C ASN A 135 -22.06 -32.76 50.81
N ILE A 136 -21.41 -31.75 50.23
CA ILE A 136 -22.00 -30.43 50.04
C ILE A 136 -22.84 -30.45 48.77
N SER A 137 -24.12 -30.08 48.89
CA SER A 137 -25.00 -29.85 47.74
C SER A 137 -25.50 -28.40 47.70
N VAL A 138 -25.68 -27.89 46.49
CA VAL A 138 -26.12 -26.52 46.20
C VAL A 138 -27.54 -26.56 45.64
N ASP A 139 -28.48 -25.90 46.31
CA ASP A 139 -29.84 -25.70 45.83
C ASP A 139 -29.89 -24.47 44.92
N LYS A 140 -29.85 -24.70 43.60
CA LYS A 140 -29.86 -23.63 42.60
C LYS A 140 -31.17 -22.82 42.56
N ASN A 141 -32.24 -23.32 43.18
CA ASN A 141 -33.54 -22.63 43.22
C ASN A 141 -33.74 -21.82 44.51
N ALA A 142 -32.81 -21.91 45.47
CA ALA A 142 -32.88 -21.17 46.70
C ALA A 142 -32.59 -19.67 46.47
N ASP A 143 -33.31 -18.81 47.18
CA ASP A 143 -33.19 -17.35 47.12
C ASP A 143 -32.22 -16.78 48.17
N GLY A 144 -31.51 -17.64 48.89
CA GLY A 144 -30.56 -17.30 49.93
C GLY A 144 -29.21 -16.80 49.43
N TYR A 145 -28.37 -16.43 50.39
CA TYR A 145 -26.99 -16.00 50.16
C TYR A 145 -26.09 -17.19 49.87
N ARG A 146 -25.11 -16.97 49.01
CA ARG A 146 -24.08 -17.93 48.63
C ARG A 146 -22.77 -17.23 48.27
N LEU A 147 -21.71 -18.00 48.10
CA LEU A 147 -20.52 -17.53 47.41
C LEU A 147 -20.83 -17.30 45.92
N PRO A 148 -20.20 -16.33 45.25
CA PRO A 148 -20.27 -16.23 43.81
C PRO A 148 -19.61 -17.45 43.16
N THR A 149 -20.09 -17.84 41.98
CA THR A 149 -19.33 -18.72 41.08
C THR A 149 -18.12 -17.96 40.53
N GLN A 150 -17.11 -18.68 40.03
CA GLN A 150 -15.94 -18.09 39.39
C GLN A 150 -16.36 -17.15 38.24
N ALA A 151 -17.30 -17.59 37.40
CA ALA A 151 -17.78 -16.80 36.26
C ALA A 151 -18.47 -15.51 36.70
N GLU A 152 -19.37 -15.60 37.70
CA GLU A 152 -20.05 -14.42 38.27
C GLU A 152 -19.06 -13.45 38.91
N TRP A 153 -18.05 -13.96 39.63
CA TRP A 153 -17.03 -13.13 40.26
C TRP A 153 -16.21 -12.40 39.22
N ILE A 154 -15.73 -13.09 38.17
CA ILE A 154 -14.90 -12.47 37.11
C ILE A 154 -15.71 -11.45 36.32
N TYR A 155 -16.95 -11.78 35.93
CA TYR A 155 -17.84 -10.84 35.23
C TYR A 155 -18.08 -9.57 36.06
N ALA A 156 -18.36 -9.74 37.35
CA ALA A 156 -18.53 -8.62 38.27
C ALA A 156 -17.21 -7.84 38.48
N ALA A 157 -16.06 -8.50 38.59
CA ALA A 157 -14.75 -7.86 38.78
C ALA A 157 -14.39 -6.99 37.58
N ARG A 158 -14.72 -7.45 36.36
CA ARG A 158 -14.57 -6.68 35.12
C ARG A 158 -15.51 -5.48 35.01
N GLY A 159 -16.52 -5.36 35.87
CA GLY A 159 -17.48 -4.24 35.84
C GLY A 159 -18.76 -4.53 35.05
N GLY A 160 -19.04 -5.81 34.76
CA GLY A 160 -20.20 -6.24 33.98
C GLY A 160 -20.21 -5.61 32.58
N PHE A 161 -21.40 -5.30 32.05
CA PHE A 161 -21.53 -4.70 30.71
C PHE A 161 -20.99 -3.27 30.60
N TRP A 162 -20.71 -2.58 31.72
CA TRP A 162 -20.00 -1.29 31.73
C TRP A 162 -18.48 -1.43 31.79
N GLY A 163 -18.00 -2.65 31.98
CA GLY A 163 -16.59 -2.95 32.17
C GLY A 163 -15.74 -2.53 30.97
N GLU A 164 -14.63 -1.85 31.24
CA GLU A 164 -13.52 -1.77 30.30
C GLU A 164 -12.62 -3.00 30.49
N CYS A 165 -11.84 -3.37 29.48
CA CYS A 165 -10.96 -4.55 29.51
C CYS A 165 -9.65 -4.29 30.27
N PHE A 166 -9.77 -3.75 31.47
CA PHE A 166 -8.65 -3.47 32.37
C PHE A 166 -8.03 -4.75 32.93
N THR A 167 -6.75 -4.66 33.26
CA THR A 167 -5.98 -5.72 33.93
C THR A 167 -6.48 -5.98 35.35
N TYR A 168 -6.89 -4.92 36.07
CA TYR A 168 -7.45 -4.96 37.41
C TYR A 168 -8.86 -4.37 37.42
N SER A 169 -9.62 -4.59 38.49
CA SER A 169 -11.07 -4.38 38.49
C SER A 169 -11.56 -2.98 38.10
N ALA A 170 -10.75 -1.93 38.25
CA ALA A 170 -11.16 -0.55 37.98
C ALA A 170 -10.10 0.29 37.21
N GLY A 171 -9.10 -0.36 36.61
CA GLY A 171 -8.01 0.27 35.87
C GLY A 171 -6.79 -0.63 35.70
N ASP A 172 -5.81 -0.19 34.90
CA ASP A 172 -4.55 -0.93 34.66
C ASP A 172 -3.45 -0.65 35.69
N THR A 173 -3.69 0.24 36.66
CA THR A 173 -2.72 0.55 37.74
C THR A 173 -3.20 -0.04 39.06
N LEU A 174 -2.62 -1.17 39.50
CA LEU A 174 -3.07 -1.88 40.70
C LEU A 174 -3.08 -0.99 41.96
N SER A 175 -2.08 -0.11 42.10
CA SER A 175 -1.96 0.75 43.29
C SER A 175 -3.13 1.73 43.48
N GLU A 176 -3.90 2.03 42.42
CA GLU A 176 -5.10 2.90 42.47
C GLU A 176 -6.37 2.13 42.88
N VAL A 177 -6.41 0.83 42.59
CA VAL A 177 -7.63 0.00 42.69
C VAL A 177 -7.56 -1.07 43.77
N GLY A 178 -6.36 -1.39 44.28
CA GLY A 178 -6.14 -2.50 45.20
C GLY A 178 -5.03 -2.31 46.22
N TRP A 179 -5.11 -3.08 47.30
CA TRP A 179 -4.04 -3.25 48.27
C TRP A 179 -3.30 -4.56 48.01
N TYR A 180 -2.00 -4.51 47.78
CA TYR A 180 -1.17 -5.68 47.45
C TYR A 180 0.15 -5.62 48.19
N LYS A 181 0.99 -6.64 48.06
CA LYS A 181 2.22 -6.82 48.85
C LYS A 181 3.09 -5.57 48.96
N ASP A 182 3.32 -4.86 47.86
CA ASP A 182 4.26 -3.72 47.87
C ASP A 182 3.65 -2.49 48.52
N ASN A 183 2.45 -2.07 48.13
CA ASN A 183 1.83 -0.86 48.69
C ASN A 183 1.37 -1.05 50.15
N ALA A 184 1.04 -2.28 50.56
CA ALA A 184 0.80 -2.64 51.95
C ALA A 184 2.10 -2.54 52.78
N SER A 185 3.19 -3.13 52.26
CA SER A 185 4.50 -3.09 52.93
C SER A 185 5.03 -1.66 53.10
N GLN A 186 4.80 -0.77 52.11
CA GLN A 186 5.14 0.65 52.20
C GLN A 186 4.37 1.38 53.32
N LYS A 187 3.18 0.90 53.69
CA LYS A 187 2.41 1.41 54.84
C LYS A 187 2.83 0.77 56.17
N GLY A 188 3.84 -0.08 56.18
CA GLY A 188 4.38 -0.71 57.38
C GLY A 188 3.50 -1.83 57.96
N THR A 189 2.58 -2.39 57.16
CA THR A 189 1.71 -3.49 57.58
C THR A 189 1.68 -4.60 56.53
N ARG A 190 1.42 -5.84 56.97
CA ARG A 190 1.12 -7.00 56.12
C ARG A 190 -0.31 -7.51 56.33
N GLY A 191 -1.11 -6.77 57.09
CA GLY A 191 -2.51 -7.08 57.33
C GLY A 191 -3.42 -6.33 56.35
N VAL A 192 -4.65 -6.83 56.24
CA VAL A 192 -5.71 -6.25 55.42
C VAL A 192 -6.09 -4.83 55.86
N PHE A 193 -6.57 -4.05 54.89
CA PHE A 193 -7.00 -2.67 55.08
C PHE A 193 -8.52 -2.61 55.28
N ASP A 194 -9.02 -1.44 55.70
CA ASP A 194 -10.47 -1.27 55.74
C ASP A 194 -10.98 -1.30 54.29
N VAL A 195 -12.12 -1.95 54.08
CA VAL A 195 -12.72 -2.08 52.75
C VAL A 195 -13.09 -0.71 52.17
N ALA A 196 -13.22 -0.63 50.85
CA ALA A 196 -13.60 0.56 50.09
C ALA A 196 -12.66 1.77 50.26
N GLN A 197 -11.36 1.53 50.45
CA GLN A 197 -10.33 2.58 50.49
C GLN A 197 -9.69 2.86 49.12
N LYS A 198 -9.93 2.01 48.13
CA LYS A 198 -9.44 2.13 46.75
C LYS A 198 -10.59 2.41 45.79
N LYS A 199 -10.27 2.67 44.52
CA LYS A 199 -11.27 2.97 43.49
C LYS A 199 -12.15 1.73 43.21
N CYS A 200 -13.47 1.87 43.24
CA CYS A 200 -14.38 0.83 42.80
C CYS A 200 -14.45 0.70 41.27
N ASN A 201 -14.92 -0.45 40.80
CA ASN A 201 -15.19 -0.66 39.38
C ASN A 201 -16.51 0.01 38.93
N ALA A 202 -16.86 -0.19 37.66
CA ALA A 202 -18.04 0.43 37.04
C ALA A 202 -19.38 0.01 37.69
N LEU A 203 -19.43 -1.15 38.36
CA LEU A 203 -20.60 -1.59 39.13
C LEU A 203 -20.66 -0.94 40.52
N GLY A 204 -19.56 -0.35 41.01
CA GLY A 204 -19.44 0.10 42.39
C GLY A 204 -18.92 -0.99 43.33
N LEU A 205 -18.23 -2.00 42.81
CA LEU A 205 -17.57 -3.03 43.61
C LEU A 205 -16.14 -2.60 43.94
N TYR A 206 -15.78 -2.69 45.22
CA TYR A 206 -14.47 -2.38 45.77
C TYR A 206 -13.71 -3.68 46.06
N ASP A 207 -12.38 -3.53 46.09
CA ASP A 207 -11.44 -4.55 46.57
C ASP A 207 -11.55 -5.90 45.82
N MET A 208 -12.11 -5.89 44.60
CA MET A 208 -12.09 -7.05 43.70
C MET A 208 -10.64 -7.39 43.29
N SER A 209 -9.72 -6.42 43.32
CA SER A 209 -8.28 -6.63 43.15
C SER A 209 -7.56 -6.24 44.44
N GLY A 210 -6.89 -7.18 45.09
CA GLY A 210 -6.12 -6.99 46.31
C GLY A 210 -6.94 -7.11 47.60
N ASN A 211 -6.42 -6.53 48.68
CA ASN A 211 -6.92 -6.60 50.05
C ASN A 211 -6.96 -8.03 50.60
N ALA A 212 -8.06 -8.77 50.40
CA ALA A 212 -8.16 -10.18 50.72
C ALA A 212 -8.53 -11.00 49.48
N ARG A 213 -7.91 -12.18 49.33
CA ARG A 213 -8.36 -13.19 48.38
C ARG A 213 -9.76 -13.63 48.74
N GLU A 214 -10.55 -13.98 47.74
CA GLU A 214 -11.95 -14.32 47.95
C GLU A 214 -12.29 -15.74 47.54
N TRP A 215 -12.92 -16.48 48.43
CA TRP A 215 -13.52 -17.79 48.11
C TRP A 215 -14.65 -17.67 47.08
N VAL A 216 -14.61 -18.53 46.06
CA VAL A 216 -15.73 -18.78 45.14
C VAL A 216 -16.28 -20.21 45.28
N GLU A 217 -17.49 -20.45 44.78
CA GLU A 217 -18.24 -21.71 44.93
C GLU A 217 -17.46 -22.96 44.46
N GLU A 218 -16.62 -22.79 43.43
CA GLU A 218 -15.72 -23.82 42.87
C GLU A 218 -14.52 -24.16 43.77
N ARG A 219 -14.45 -23.59 44.99
CA ARG A 219 -13.38 -23.81 45.98
C ARG A 219 -12.03 -23.26 45.51
N LEU A 220 -12.09 -22.19 44.74
CA LEU A 220 -10.95 -21.44 44.23
C LEU A 220 -10.89 -20.08 44.93
N THR A 221 -9.78 -19.38 44.76
CA THR A 221 -9.58 -18.03 45.28
C THR A 221 -9.20 -17.07 44.16
N LEU A 222 -9.83 -15.90 44.16
CA LEU A 222 -9.66 -14.83 43.16
C LEU A 222 -9.24 -13.52 43.82
N GLY A 223 -8.84 -12.55 42.99
CA GLY A 223 -8.63 -11.15 43.39
C GLY A 223 -7.26 -10.81 43.98
N GLY A 224 -6.48 -11.79 44.44
CA GLY A 224 -5.18 -11.53 45.07
C GLY A 224 -5.33 -10.93 46.47
N SER A 225 -4.24 -10.45 47.08
CA SER A 225 -4.29 -9.92 48.46
C SER A 225 -3.11 -9.02 48.82
N VAL A 226 -3.15 -8.44 50.01
CA VAL A 226 -2.03 -7.71 50.65
C VAL A 226 -0.74 -8.53 50.82
N LEU A 227 -0.75 -9.85 50.60
CA LEU A 227 0.43 -10.71 50.73
C LEU A 227 1.00 -11.15 49.38
N LEU A 228 0.28 -10.90 48.28
CA LEU A 228 0.61 -11.39 46.96
C LEU A 228 1.16 -10.28 46.07
N ASP A 229 2.06 -10.68 45.18
CA ASP A 229 2.61 -9.79 44.15
C ASP A 229 1.51 -9.37 43.15
N GLU A 230 1.77 -8.28 42.44
CA GLU A 230 0.81 -7.60 41.57
C GLU A 230 0.14 -8.55 40.55
N SER A 231 0.88 -9.49 39.96
CA SER A 231 0.37 -10.45 38.97
C SER A 231 -0.75 -11.37 39.50
N TYR A 232 -0.85 -11.57 40.81
CA TYR A 232 -1.90 -12.36 41.45
C TYR A 232 -3.20 -11.59 41.68
N CYS A 233 -3.19 -10.27 41.52
CA CYS A 233 -4.37 -9.41 41.74
C CYS A 233 -5.16 -9.15 40.44
N ASN A 234 -4.69 -9.69 39.32
CA ASN A 234 -5.38 -9.62 38.03
C ASN A 234 -6.76 -10.32 38.13
N VAL A 235 -7.80 -9.69 37.57
CA VAL A 235 -9.19 -10.16 37.67
C VAL A 235 -9.46 -11.54 37.07
N VAL A 236 -8.57 -12.06 36.22
CA VAL A 236 -8.67 -13.43 35.67
C VAL A 236 -7.73 -14.44 36.32
N ASN A 237 -6.87 -14.03 37.26
CA ASN A 237 -5.91 -14.94 37.87
C ASN A 237 -6.59 -15.79 38.95
N VAL A 238 -6.69 -17.10 38.69
CA VAL A 238 -7.36 -18.07 39.54
C VAL A 238 -6.32 -18.86 40.32
N THR A 239 -6.47 -18.89 41.65
CA THR A 239 -5.58 -19.65 42.52
C THR A 239 -6.35 -20.76 43.23
N SER A 240 -5.66 -21.87 43.53
CA SER A 240 -6.23 -22.95 44.33
C SER A 240 -5.68 -22.88 45.75
N GLN A 241 -6.54 -23.17 46.73
CA GLN A 241 -6.20 -23.20 48.14
C GLN A 241 -6.81 -24.44 48.78
N LYS A 242 -6.16 -25.00 49.79
CA LYS A 242 -6.79 -26.09 50.56
C LYS A 242 -8.02 -25.53 51.26
N THR A 243 -9.15 -26.20 51.13
CA THR A 243 -10.47 -25.75 51.59
C THR A 243 -10.60 -25.52 53.09
N TYR A 244 -9.73 -26.15 53.89
CA TYR A 244 -9.63 -25.94 55.34
C TYR A 244 -8.67 -24.81 55.74
N SER A 245 -7.97 -24.19 54.79
CA SER A 245 -7.01 -23.11 55.08
C SER A 245 -7.71 -21.92 55.69
N LYS A 246 -7.00 -21.27 56.62
CA LYS A 246 -7.44 -20.07 57.34
C LYS A 246 -6.33 -19.04 57.27
N ASP A 247 -6.06 -18.56 56.07
CA ASP A 247 -4.96 -17.64 55.83
C ASP A 247 -5.36 -16.22 56.25
N THR A 248 -4.39 -15.42 56.70
CA THR A 248 -4.59 -14.03 57.19
C THR A 248 -5.00 -13.04 56.11
N ASP A 249 -5.02 -13.48 54.85
CA ASP A 249 -5.31 -12.70 53.65
C ASP A 249 -6.45 -13.32 52.83
N LEU A 250 -7.18 -14.29 53.40
CA LEU A 250 -8.21 -15.06 52.71
C LEU A 250 -9.57 -14.85 53.39
N GLY A 251 -10.47 -14.22 52.65
CA GLY A 251 -11.84 -13.92 53.03
C GLY A 251 -12.83 -14.38 51.95
N PHE A 252 -13.95 -13.68 51.85
CA PHE A 252 -14.97 -13.95 50.84
C PHE A 252 -15.93 -12.76 50.69
N ARG A 253 -16.65 -12.74 49.57
CA ARG A 253 -17.87 -11.94 49.39
C ARG A 253 -19.07 -12.83 49.14
N ILE A 254 -20.26 -12.26 49.20
CA ILE A 254 -21.51 -13.01 49.05
C ILE A 254 -22.37 -12.44 47.92
N VAL A 255 -23.16 -13.33 47.33
CA VAL A 255 -24.19 -13.01 46.36
C VAL A 255 -25.52 -13.65 46.74
N ARG A 256 -26.61 -13.17 46.13
CA ARG A 256 -27.90 -13.85 46.08
C ARG A 256 -28.59 -13.58 44.75
N PRO A 257 -29.56 -14.40 44.31
CA PRO A 257 -30.38 -14.06 43.14
C PRO A 257 -31.03 -12.67 43.30
N ALA A 258 -31.01 -11.87 42.24
CA ALA A 258 -31.70 -10.59 42.18
C ALA A 258 -33.18 -10.80 41.80
N LYS A 259 -34.06 -9.98 42.38
CA LYS A 259 -35.45 -9.88 41.94
C LYS A 259 -35.51 -9.00 40.69
N GLU A 260 -36.54 -9.19 39.86
CA GLU A 260 -36.74 -8.38 38.66
C GLU A 260 -36.77 -6.86 38.96
N SER A 261 -37.41 -6.47 40.06
CA SER A 261 -37.45 -5.07 40.53
C SER A 261 -36.09 -4.49 40.92
N GLU A 262 -35.11 -5.34 41.25
CA GLU A 262 -33.74 -4.92 41.59
C GLU A 262 -32.85 -4.74 40.35
N LEU A 263 -33.25 -5.34 39.21
CA LEU A 263 -32.53 -5.27 37.94
C LEU A 263 -33.12 -4.24 36.96
N GLU A 264 -34.34 -3.73 37.21
CA GLU A 264 -35.07 -2.86 36.28
C GLU A 264 -34.24 -1.65 35.80
N GLU A 265 -33.54 -0.98 36.71
CA GLU A 265 -32.69 0.16 36.34
C GLU A 265 -31.44 -0.28 35.56
N GLN A 266 -30.79 -1.39 35.92
CA GLN A 266 -29.64 -1.90 35.16
C GLN A 266 -30.03 -2.35 33.75
N LYS A 267 -31.18 -3.01 33.59
CA LYS A 267 -31.72 -3.40 32.27
C LYS A 267 -31.93 -2.17 31.39
N LYS A 268 -32.50 -1.10 31.94
CA LYS A 268 -32.67 0.17 31.23
C LYS A 268 -31.33 0.81 30.84
N GLN A 269 -30.35 0.76 31.73
CA GLN A 269 -29.01 1.26 31.47
C GLN A 269 -28.25 0.41 30.44
N TYR A 270 -28.46 -0.90 30.40
CA TYR A 270 -27.92 -1.80 29.38
C TYR A 270 -28.45 -1.45 27.99
N GLU A 271 -29.76 -1.23 27.85
CA GLU A 271 -30.35 -0.80 26.57
C GLU A 271 -29.78 0.55 26.10
N ALA A 272 -29.57 1.50 27.03
CA ALA A 272 -28.91 2.78 26.72
C ALA A 272 -27.44 2.57 26.31
N PHE A 273 -26.72 1.72 27.02
CA PHE A 273 -25.34 1.35 26.70
C PHE A 273 -25.22 0.72 25.30
N LEU A 274 -26.11 -0.20 24.92
CA LEU A 274 -26.13 -0.77 23.57
C LEU A 274 -26.37 0.29 22.50
N ALA A 275 -27.23 1.28 22.76
CA ALA A 275 -27.47 2.38 21.85
C ALA A 275 -26.23 3.27 21.69
N GLU A 276 -25.58 3.66 22.79
CA GLU A 276 -24.35 4.47 22.78
C GLU A 276 -23.19 3.73 22.09
N ARG A 277 -23.03 2.45 22.40
CA ARG A 277 -22.04 1.56 21.77
C ARG A 277 -22.24 1.48 20.26
N LYS A 278 -23.48 1.32 19.80
CA LYS A 278 -23.81 1.31 18.36
C LYS A 278 -23.46 2.64 17.69
N ILE A 279 -23.75 3.77 18.35
CA ILE A 279 -23.37 5.10 17.86
C ILE A 279 -21.85 5.23 17.76
N ARG A 280 -21.11 4.79 18.79
CA ARG A 280 -19.65 4.86 18.81
C ARG A 280 -19.02 4.03 17.68
N ILE A 281 -19.50 2.81 17.45
CA ILE A 281 -19.07 1.96 16.33
C ILE A 281 -19.33 2.69 15.00
N GLN A 282 -20.52 3.24 14.80
CA GLN A 282 -20.84 3.98 13.57
C GLN A 282 -19.92 5.19 13.34
N GLN A 283 -19.59 5.93 14.40
CA GLN A 283 -18.63 7.04 14.31
C GLN A 283 -17.24 6.57 13.88
N ILE A 284 -16.72 5.50 14.48
CA ILE A 284 -15.42 4.92 14.10
C ILE A 284 -15.44 4.49 12.63
N LEU A 285 -16.48 3.77 12.20
CA LEU A 285 -16.57 3.24 10.83
C LEU A 285 -16.73 4.34 9.76
N THR A 286 -17.29 5.51 10.10
CA THR A 286 -17.57 6.58 9.12
C THR A 286 -16.30 7.08 8.44
N ASP A 287 -15.20 7.21 9.19
CA ASP A 287 -13.93 7.75 8.67
C ASP A 287 -12.88 6.67 8.41
N LEU A 288 -13.16 5.42 8.78
CA LEU A 288 -12.19 4.32 8.73
C LEU A 288 -11.87 3.87 7.31
N PHE A 289 -12.78 4.00 6.35
CA PHE A 289 -12.63 3.34 5.05
C PHE A 289 -12.15 4.27 3.92
N VAL A 290 -11.35 3.68 3.03
CA VAL A 290 -11.05 4.18 1.69
C VAL A 290 -11.75 3.28 0.66
N THR A 291 -12.20 3.84 -0.47
CA THR A 291 -12.84 3.04 -1.52
C THR A 291 -11.81 2.67 -2.58
N VAL A 292 -11.51 1.39 -2.73
CA VAL A 292 -10.53 0.89 -3.70
C VAL A 292 -11.27 0.10 -4.78
N PHE A 293 -11.14 0.51 -6.03
CA PHE A 293 -11.71 -0.23 -7.15
C PHE A 293 -10.87 -1.49 -7.40
N THR A 294 -11.51 -2.66 -7.35
CA THR A 294 -10.89 -3.93 -7.71
C THR A 294 -10.97 -4.17 -9.22
N ASP A 295 -11.99 -3.62 -9.88
CA ASP A 295 -12.11 -3.62 -11.34
C ASP A 295 -12.94 -2.42 -11.86
N GLU A 296 -13.51 -2.54 -13.06
CA GLU A 296 -14.30 -1.48 -13.67
C GLU A 296 -15.64 -1.19 -13.00
N GLU A 297 -16.23 -2.21 -12.37
CA GLU A 297 -17.60 -2.23 -11.85
C GLU A 297 -17.65 -2.48 -10.33
N ASN A 298 -16.63 -3.11 -9.76
CA ASN A 298 -16.54 -3.53 -8.37
C ASN A 298 -15.54 -2.69 -7.58
N ALA A 299 -15.84 -2.51 -6.29
CA ALA A 299 -14.97 -1.83 -5.34
C ALA A 299 -15.12 -2.42 -3.95
N ILE A 300 -14.09 -2.23 -3.13
CA ILE A 300 -14.08 -2.56 -1.71
C ILE A 300 -13.97 -1.30 -0.87
N MET A 301 -14.52 -1.36 0.33
CA MET A 301 -14.29 -0.41 1.41
C MET A 301 -13.18 -1.00 2.28
N PHE A 302 -11.96 -0.50 2.14
CA PHE A 302 -10.77 -1.00 2.82
C PHE A 302 -10.41 -0.11 4.00
N ALA A 303 -10.15 -0.66 5.19
CA ALA A 303 -9.80 0.14 6.36
C ALA A 303 -8.45 0.84 6.16
N LYS A 304 -8.40 2.13 6.49
CA LYS A 304 -7.21 2.99 6.41
C LYS A 304 -6.13 2.60 7.42
N THR A 305 -6.52 1.93 8.51
CA THR A 305 -5.61 1.49 9.58
C THR A 305 -5.92 0.05 9.91
N GLU A 306 -5.04 -0.59 10.69
CA GLU A 306 -5.37 -1.83 11.38
C GLU A 306 -6.59 -1.63 12.30
N THR A 307 -7.25 -2.74 12.64
CA THR A 307 -8.38 -2.72 13.59
C THR A 307 -7.85 -2.30 14.96
N THR A 308 -8.39 -1.22 15.53
CA THR A 308 -7.94 -0.71 16.82
C THR A 308 -8.49 -1.52 17.99
N GLN A 309 -7.78 -1.50 19.13
CA GLN A 309 -8.25 -2.11 20.38
C GLN A 309 -9.63 -1.58 20.80
N GLU A 310 -9.90 -0.27 20.64
CA GLU A 310 -11.23 0.30 20.94
C GLU A 310 -12.33 -0.34 20.09
N LEU A 311 -12.13 -0.45 18.78
CA LEU A 311 -13.14 -1.05 17.90
C LEU A 311 -13.32 -2.54 18.23
N TYR A 312 -12.24 -3.26 18.51
CA TYR A 312 -12.29 -4.67 18.89
C TYR A 312 -13.06 -4.90 20.20
N GLU A 313 -12.74 -4.15 21.25
CA GLU A 313 -13.45 -4.19 22.54
C GLU A 313 -14.94 -3.88 22.39
N LEU A 314 -15.26 -2.86 21.59
CA LEU A 314 -16.64 -2.48 21.28
C LEU A 314 -17.38 -3.57 20.50
N VAL A 315 -16.76 -4.63 20.00
CA VAL A 315 -17.45 -5.72 19.28
C VAL A 315 -17.40 -7.03 20.06
N VAL A 316 -16.24 -7.36 20.66
CA VAL A 316 -15.97 -8.67 21.26
C VAL A 316 -16.00 -8.63 22.80
N HIS A 317 -15.91 -7.46 23.43
CA HIS A 317 -15.82 -7.28 24.90
C HIS A 317 -14.59 -7.92 25.55
N GLU A 318 -13.52 -8.05 24.77
CA GLU A 318 -12.24 -8.54 25.25
C GLU A 318 -11.11 -7.73 24.62
N ASN A 319 -9.96 -7.72 25.30
CA ASN A 319 -8.74 -7.15 24.79
C ASN A 319 -7.55 -8.00 25.28
N PRO A 320 -6.99 -8.88 24.43
CA PRO A 320 -5.82 -9.69 24.75
C PRO A 320 -4.49 -8.94 24.65
N SER A 321 -4.46 -7.72 24.11
CA SER A 321 -3.28 -6.89 23.91
C SER A 321 -2.43 -6.76 25.17
N PRO A 322 -1.12 -7.00 25.14
CA PRO A 322 -0.25 -6.75 26.28
C PRO A 322 -0.17 -5.25 26.63
N SER A 323 -0.15 -4.37 25.63
CA SER A 323 -0.07 -2.92 25.84
C SER A 323 -1.38 -2.24 25.49
N LYS A 324 -2.00 -1.58 26.47
CA LYS A 324 -3.33 -1.00 26.33
C LYS A 324 -3.31 0.39 25.68
N GLY A 325 -4.16 0.59 24.68
CA GLY A 325 -4.38 1.91 24.08
C GLY A 325 -5.50 1.91 23.05
N LYS A 326 -6.47 2.84 23.19
CA LYS A 326 -7.67 2.88 22.31
C LYS A 326 -7.35 2.96 20.82
N LYS A 327 -6.26 3.64 20.46
CA LYS A 327 -5.80 3.82 19.07
C LYS A 327 -4.72 2.83 18.65
N ARG A 328 -4.22 1.99 19.55
CA ARG A 328 -3.28 0.93 19.16
C ARG A 328 -4.03 -0.13 18.37
N PRO A 329 -3.38 -0.84 17.43
CA PRO A 329 -3.98 -1.98 16.78
C PRO A 329 -4.25 -3.07 17.83
N ILE A 330 -5.27 -3.89 17.56
CA ILE A 330 -5.49 -5.13 18.30
C ILE A 330 -4.49 -6.18 17.81
N GLU A 331 -3.89 -6.88 18.76
CA GLU A 331 -2.80 -7.83 18.61
C GLU A 331 -2.96 -8.95 19.62
N LYS A 332 -2.13 -10.00 19.51
CA LYS A 332 -2.28 -11.23 20.32
C LYS A 332 -3.64 -11.90 20.08
N ILE A 333 -4.01 -12.00 18.81
CA ILE A 333 -5.23 -12.65 18.34
C ILE A 333 -4.92 -13.74 17.31
N SER A 334 -5.82 -14.70 17.20
CA SER A 334 -5.82 -15.70 16.12
C SER A 334 -6.63 -15.24 14.91
N PHE A 335 -6.46 -15.92 13.78
CA PHE A 335 -7.33 -15.74 12.61
C PHE A 335 -8.81 -15.99 12.96
N ASN A 336 -9.09 -17.00 13.78
CA ASN A 336 -10.45 -17.33 14.22
C ASN A 336 -11.09 -16.16 14.98
N ASP A 337 -10.33 -15.49 15.85
CA ASP A 337 -10.81 -14.32 16.59
C ASP A 337 -11.15 -13.15 15.64
N ALA A 338 -10.32 -12.94 14.61
CA ALA A 338 -10.53 -11.90 13.62
C ALA A 338 -11.81 -12.12 12.77
N ILE A 339 -12.08 -13.35 12.34
CA ILE A 339 -13.31 -13.66 11.57
C ILE A 339 -14.58 -13.64 12.44
N ILE A 340 -14.47 -14.00 13.73
CA ILE A 340 -15.57 -13.86 14.70
C ILE A 340 -15.90 -12.37 14.87
N PHE A 341 -14.89 -11.53 15.05
CA PHE A 341 -15.05 -10.07 15.11
C PHE A 341 -15.75 -9.55 13.84
N CYS A 342 -15.32 -9.97 12.65
CA CYS A 342 -15.90 -9.53 11.38
C CYS A 342 -17.41 -9.84 11.28
N ASN A 343 -17.82 -11.06 11.64
CA ASN A 343 -19.23 -11.45 11.64
C ASN A 343 -20.04 -10.67 12.69
N LYS A 344 -19.54 -10.56 13.93
CA LYS A 344 -20.20 -9.77 14.99
C LYS A 344 -20.39 -8.31 14.57
N LEU A 345 -19.35 -7.68 14.03
CA LEU A 345 -19.43 -6.30 13.54
C LEU A 345 -20.45 -6.16 12.39
N SER A 346 -20.51 -7.14 11.50
CA SER A 346 -21.52 -7.18 10.42
C SER A 346 -22.94 -7.20 10.98
N GLU A 347 -23.23 -8.08 11.94
CA GLU A 347 -24.54 -8.16 12.58
C GLU A 347 -24.90 -6.85 13.31
N MET A 348 -23.96 -6.28 14.07
CA MET A 348 -24.18 -5.02 14.81
C MET A 348 -24.46 -3.81 13.89
N THR A 349 -23.96 -3.87 12.66
CA THR A 349 -24.15 -2.84 11.63
C THR A 349 -25.26 -3.16 10.63
N ASN A 350 -26.03 -4.23 10.86
CA ASN A 350 -27.10 -4.72 9.97
C ASN A 350 -26.61 -5.06 8.55
N LEU A 351 -25.40 -5.60 8.43
CA LEU A 351 -24.84 -6.14 7.19
C LEU A 351 -24.89 -7.67 7.21
N THR A 352 -24.89 -8.28 6.03
CA THR A 352 -24.87 -9.74 5.89
C THR A 352 -23.46 -10.25 6.25
N PRO A 353 -23.31 -11.11 7.27
CA PRO A 353 -22.00 -11.64 7.64
C PRO A 353 -21.32 -12.40 6.50
N ALA A 354 -20.01 -12.23 6.34
CA ALA A 354 -19.26 -12.80 5.23
C ALA A 354 -18.85 -14.26 5.46
N TYR A 355 -18.75 -14.70 6.72
CA TYR A 355 -18.26 -16.04 7.04
C TYR A 355 -19.38 -16.97 7.50
N SER A 356 -19.30 -18.22 7.10
CA SER A 356 -20.20 -19.29 7.54
C SER A 356 -19.40 -20.53 7.90
N LEU A 357 -19.76 -21.19 9.01
CA LEU A 357 -19.18 -22.45 9.43
C LEU A 357 -20.29 -23.49 9.53
N ASN A 358 -20.17 -24.59 8.79
CA ASN A 358 -21.20 -25.63 8.70
C ASN A 358 -22.60 -25.07 8.33
N GLY A 359 -22.65 -24.01 7.52
CA GLY A 359 -23.89 -23.40 7.05
C GLY A 359 -24.53 -22.39 8.00
N THR A 360 -23.89 -22.04 9.12
CA THR A 360 -24.37 -20.98 10.02
C THR A 360 -23.39 -19.81 10.13
N THR A 361 -23.92 -18.58 10.06
CA THR A 361 -23.17 -17.32 10.29
C THR A 361 -23.11 -16.93 11.77
N ASP A 362 -23.96 -17.56 12.60
CA ASP A 362 -24.06 -17.30 14.04
C ASP A 362 -22.85 -17.87 14.76
N VAL A 363 -21.93 -16.98 15.11
CA VAL A 363 -20.65 -17.31 15.74
C VAL A 363 -20.80 -17.98 17.10
N SER A 364 -21.93 -17.82 17.80
CA SER A 364 -22.18 -18.47 19.10
C SER A 364 -22.35 -19.99 18.98
N LYS A 365 -22.64 -20.48 17.77
CA LYS A 365 -22.81 -21.90 17.45
C LYS A 365 -21.54 -22.54 16.89
N TRP A 366 -20.48 -21.77 16.70
CA TRP A 366 -19.26 -22.26 16.08
C TRP A 366 -18.45 -23.10 17.09
N PRO A 367 -18.00 -24.32 16.73
CA PRO A 367 -17.12 -25.12 17.57
C PRO A 367 -15.72 -24.51 17.65
N SER A 368 -14.92 -24.97 18.63
CA SER A 368 -13.53 -24.53 18.79
C SER A 368 -12.64 -24.83 17.56
N ASN A 369 -12.96 -25.86 16.78
CA ASN A 369 -12.27 -26.16 15.53
C ASN A 369 -13.01 -25.51 14.35
N MET A 370 -12.39 -24.51 13.73
CA MET A 370 -12.99 -23.69 12.67
C MET A 370 -12.40 -23.95 11.27
N ASN A 371 -11.75 -25.10 11.04
CA ASN A 371 -11.04 -25.38 9.78
C ASN A 371 -11.91 -25.40 8.51
N ASN A 372 -13.24 -25.54 8.65
CA ASN A 372 -14.19 -25.62 7.53
C ASN A 372 -14.97 -24.31 7.32
N VAL A 373 -14.44 -23.16 7.77
CA VAL A 373 -15.08 -21.87 7.52
C VAL A 373 -15.03 -21.50 6.04
N THR A 374 -16.15 -21.01 5.52
CA THR A 374 -16.30 -20.56 4.12
C THR A 374 -16.57 -19.06 4.08
N LEU A 375 -16.05 -18.38 3.06
CA LEU A 375 -16.32 -16.98 2.75
C LEU A 375 -17.41 -16.88 1.67
N ASP A 376 -18.46 -16.09 1.92
CA ASP A 376 -19.39 -15.60 0.91
C ASP A 376 -18.87 -14.27 0.35
N GLU A 377 -18.25 -14.34 -0.81
CA GLU A 377 -17.69 -13.17 -1.51
C GLU A 377 -18.76 -12.16 -1.96
N SER A 378 -20.04 -12.54 -1.98
CA SER A 378 -21.15 -11.65 -2.33
C SER A 378 -21.73 -10.89 -1.14
N ALA A 379 -21.37 -11.27 0.09
CA ALA A 379 -21.83 -10.61 1.30
C ALA A 379 -21.31 -9.16 1.35
N ASN A 380 -22.12 -8.28 1.93
CA ASN A 380 -21.77 -6.87 2.12
C ASN A 380 -21.21 -6.56 3.52
N GLY A 381 -21.09 -7.57 4.39
CA GLY A 381 -20.49 -7.47 5.71
C GLY A 381 -18.97 -7.42 5.69
N PHE A 382 -18.41 -7.21 6.87
CA PHE A 382 -16.97 -7.13 7.09
C PHE A 382 -16.31 -8.50 6.97
N ARG A 383 -15.07 -8.48 6.49
CA ARG A 383 -14.19 -9.62 6.31
C ARG A 383 -12.73 -9.18 6.37
N LEU A 384 -11.84 -10.16 6.53
CA LEU A 384 -10.44 -9.98 6.22
C LEU A 384 -10.27 -9.75 4.70
N PRO A 385 -9.30 -8.92 4.28
CA PRO A 385 -8.98 -8.77 2.87
C PRO A 385 -8.40 -10.07 2.32
N THR A 386 -8.57 -10.28 1.00
CA THR A 386 -7.77 -11.29 0.31
C THR A 386 -6.33 -10.79 0.16
N LEU A 387 -5.37 -11.69 -0.08
CA LEU A 387 -3.98 -11.34 -0.32
C LEU A 387 -3.87 -10.43 -1.56
N ALA A 388 -4.68 -10.67 -2.59
CA ALA A 388 -4.72 -9.82 -3.78
C ALA A 388 -5.25 -8.42 -3.48
N GLU A 389 -6.32 -8.28 -2.69
CA GLU A 389 -6.85 -6.99 -2.27
C GLU A 389 -5.87 -6.25 -1.35
N TRP A 390 -5.22 -6.97 -0.44
CA TRP A 390 -4.22 -6.42 0.47
C TRP A 390 -3.01 -5.90 -0.31
N LYS A 391 -2.45 -6.71 -1.22
CA LYS A 391 -1.33 -6.31 -2.10
C LYS A 391 -1.72 -5.11 -2.96
N LEU A 392 -2.91 -5.12 -3.58
CA LEU A 392 -3.40 -3.97 -4.35
C LEU A 392 -3.42 -2.69 -3.51
N CYS A 393 -3.85 -2.76 -2.25
CA CYS A 393 -3.88 -1.61 -1.35
C CYS A 393 -2.49 -1.20 -0.86
N ALA A 394 -1.60 -2.16 -0.59
CA ALA A 394 -0.22 -1.92 -0.15
C ALA A 394 0.61 -1.27 -1.26
N ASN A 395 0.34 -1.67 -2.50
CA ASN A 395 0.96 -1.19 -3.73
C ASN A 395 0.23 0.04 -4.33
N GLU A 396 -0.47 0.81 -3.50
CA GLU A 396 -1.06 2.10 -3.91
C GLU A 396 -2.10 2.01 -5.05
N GLY A 397 -2.79 0.86 -5.16
CA GLY A 397 -3.75 0.57 -6.23
C GLY A 397 -3.12 -0.01 -7.49
N LEU A 398 -1.82 -0.32 -7.45
CA LEU A 398 -1.10 -1.02 -8.51
C LEU A 398 -1.01 -2.51 -8.21
N PRO A 399 -0.90 -3.36 -9.24
CA PRO A 399 -0.78 -4.78 -9.01
C PRO A 399 0.64 -5.24 -8.64
N TYR A 400 1.63 -4.36 -8.79
CA TYR A 400 3.03 -4.61 -8.44
C TYR A 400 3.50 -3.52 -7.49
N GLN A 401 4.58 -3.81 -6.80
CA GLN A 401 5.17 -2.97 -5.78
C GLN A 401 5.96 -1.82 -6.40
N LEU A 402 5.71 -0.59 -5.93
CA LEU A 402 6.45 0.63 -6.34
C LEU A 402 7.61 0.99 -5.42
N TYR A 403 7.52 0.59 -4.15
CA TYR A 403 8.47 0.95 -3.12
C TYR A 403 8.71 -0.28 -2.26
N GLU A 404 9.87 -0.37 -1.63
CA GLU A 404 10.18 -1.46 -0.72
C GLU A 404 9.16 -1.60 0.43
N TYR A 405 8.63 -0.48 0.92
CA TYR A 405 7.61 -0.37 1.97
C TYR A 405 6.41 0.44 1.47
N SER A 406 5.22 0.22 2.03
CA SER A 406 4.02 0.92 1.53
C SER A 406 4.10 2.44 1.74
N GLY A 407 4.34 3.19 0.66
CA GLY A 407 4.40 4.66 0.64
C GLY A 407 5.79 5.29 0.69
N SER A 408 6.88 4.52 0.81
CA SER A 408 8.26 5.04 0.81
C SER A 408 9.32 3.95 0.64
N GLU A 409 10.50 4.34 0.16
CA GLU A 409 11.73 3.52 0.26
C GLU A 409 12.39 3.63 1.65
N ASP A 410 11.99 4.62 2.45
CA ASP A 410 12.47 4.78 3.82
C ASP A 410 11.47 4.17 4.81
N VAL A 411 11.84 3.04 5.39
CA VAL A 411 11.04 2.31 6.39
C VAL A 411 10.68 3.17 7.60
N ASP A 412 11.55 4.09 8.03
CA ASP A 412 11.31 4.91 9.22
C ASP A 412 10.21 5.97 8.99
N GLU A 413 9.94 6.35 7.73
CA GLU A 413 8.84 7.26 7.40
C GLU A 413 7.46 6.61 7.56
N VAL A 414 7.36 5.31 7.25
CA VAL A 414 6.08 4.63 7.01
C VAL A 414 5.75 3.51 8.00
N ALA A 415 6.74 2.98 8.72
CA ALA A 415 6.57 1.78 9.54
C ALA A 415 7.04 1.95 10.98
N TRP A 416 6.37 1.24 11.90
CA TRP A 416 6.86 0.96 13.24
C TRP A 416 7.51 -0.42 13.27
N ILE A 417 8.81 -0.48 13.56
CA ILE A 417 9.66 -1.67 13.43
C ILE A 417 10.54 -1.83 14.67
N TYR A 418 11.30 -2.93 14.75
CA TYR A 418 12.20 -3.23 15.87
C TYR A 418 13.12 -2.05 16.25
N GLY A 419 13.58 -1.29 15.27
CA GLY A 419 14.50 -0.16 15.46
C GLY A 419 13.86 1.09 16.06
N ASN A 420 12.54 1.25 15.97
CA ASN A 420 11.86 2.52 16.31
C ASN A 420 10.56 2.36 17.14
N SER A 421 10.16 1.13 17.52
CA SER A 421 8.90 0.83 18.24
C SER A 421 9.00 0.77 19.77
N GLU A 422 10.17 1.07 20.35
CA GLU A 422 10.44 0.97 21.78
C GLU A 422 9.72 2.08 22.58
N ASP A 423 8.97 1.71 23.62
CA ASP A 423 8.34 2.67 24.53
C ASP A 423 9.41 3.31 25.42
N ALA A 424 9.52 4.64 25.36
CA ALA A 424 10.56 5.39 26.06
C ALA A 424 10.50 5.29 27.60
N LYS A 425 9.38 4.86 28.19
CA LYS A 425 9.23 4.70 29.65
C LYS A 425 9.58 3.30 30.12
N THR A 426 9.21 2.27 29.38
CA THR A 426 9.40 0.87 29.78
C THR A 426 10.64 0.23 29.16
N GLY A 427 11.11 0.75 28.02
CA GLY A 427 12.16 0.11 27.20
C GLY A 427 11.67 -1.15 26.49
N GLU A 428 10.36 -1.41 26.50
CA GLU A 428 9.75 -2.57 25.82
C GLU A 428 9.23 -2.16 24.44
N ARG A 429 9.29 -3.08 23.48
CA ARG A 429 8.72 -2.89 22.15
C ARG A 429 7.24 -3.24 22.16
N THR A 430 6.43 -2.34 21.64
CA THR A 430 4.97 -2.49 21.64
C THR A 430 4.37 -1.93 20.36
N ALA A 431 3.20 -2.42 19.98
CA ALA A 431 2.38 -1.79 18.95
C ALA A 431 2.10 -0.32 19.30
N GLN A 432 2.12 0.54 18.29
CA GLN A 432 1.96 1.99 18.45
C GLN A 432 0.56 2.43 18.01
N ASP A 433 0.19 3.66 18.37
CA ASP A 433 -1.08 4.24 17.90
C ASP A 433 -1.08 4.27 16.36
N VAL A 434 -2.15 3.75 15.74
CA VAL A 434 -2.29 3.69 14.29
C VAL A 434 -2.30 5.09 13.67
N ALA A 435 -1.91 5.16 12.39
CA ALA A 435 -1.85 6.40 11.62
C ALA A 435 -0.98 7.52 12.24
N THR A 436 0.13 7.13 12.86
CA THR A 436 1.15 8.05 13.39
C THR A 436 2.39 8.17 12.50
N LYS A 437 2.56 7.24 11.54
CA LYS A 437 3.53 7.31 10.45
C LYS A 437 2.89 7.84 9.16
N LYS A 438 3.69 8.05 8.11
CA LYS A 438 3.22 8.53 6.81
C LYS A 438 2.36 7.44 6.13
N PRO A 439 1.18 7.77 5.57
CA PRO A 439 0.39 6.82 4.81
C PRO A 439 0.99 6.63 3.40
N ASN A 440 0.57 5.55 2.73
CA ASN A 440 0.77 5.41 1.30
C ASN A 440 -0.12 6.38 0.49
N GLU A 441 0.03 6.39 -0.83
CA GLU A 441 -0.70 7.34 -1.70
C GLU A 441 -2.24 7.14 -1.72
N LEU A 442 -2.76 6.03 -1.20
CA LEU A 442 -4.21 5.82 -0.97
C LEU A 442 -4.70 6.42 0.36
N GLY A 443 -3.80 6.94 1.19
CA GLY A 443 -4.13 7.39 2.55
C GLY A 443 -4.32 6.22 3.53
N ILE A 444 -3.70 5.07 3.24
CA ILE A 444 -3.70 3.88 4.09
C ILE A 444 -2.38 3.85 4.87
N TYR A 445 -2.48 3.59 6.16
CA TYR A 445 -1.37 3.58 7.11
C TYR A 445 -1.04 2.15 7.52
N ASP A 446 0.18 1.98 8.02
CA ASP A 446 0.61 0.79 8.74
C ASP A 446 0.44 -0.50 7.91
N MET A 447 0.57 -0.41 6.58
CA MET A 447 0.64 -1.58 5.69
C MET A 447 2.02 -2.26 5.76
N SER A 448 3.02 -1.57 6.31
CA SER A 448 4.35 -2.06 6.64
C SER A 448 4.63 -1.81 8.12
N GLY A 449 4.98 -2.85 8.87
CA GLY A 449 5.24 -2.81 10.30
C GLY A 449 4.00 -2.57 11.17
N ASN A 450 4.23 -2.11 12.39
CA ASN A 450 3.26 -2.05 13.49
C ASN A 450 2.75 -3.46 13.84
N VAL A 451 1.61 -3.96 13.35
CA VAL A 451 1.25 -5.38 13.54
C VAL A 451 1.12 -6.11 12.22
N ALA A 452 1.58 -7.35 12.19
CA ALA A 452 1.38 -8.18 11.00
C ALA A 452 -0.11 -8.53 10.86
N GLU A 453 -0.59 -8.60 9.63
CA GLU A 453 -2.02 -8.66 9.35
C GLU A 453 -2.47 -10.00 8.80
N TRP A 454 -3.45 -10.61 9.46
CA TRP A 454 -4.17 -11.75 8.92
C TRP A 454 -4.92 -11.40 7.64
N VAL A 455 -4.71 -12.19 6.57
CA VAL A 455 -5.51 -12.14 5.34
C VAL A 455 -6.29 -13.44 5.16
N TRP A 456 -7.32 -13.42 4.31
CA TRP A 456 -8.19 -14.58 4.08
C TRP A 456 -7.43 -15.78 3.50
N ASP A 457 -6.46 -15.56 2.63
CA ASP A 457 -5.86 -16.57 1.76
C ASP A 457 -5.12 -17.67 2.53
N ILE A 458 -5.16 -18.88 1.98
CA ILE A 458 -4.41 -20.03 2.51
C ILE A 458 -2.93 -19.81 2.21
N TYR A 459 -2.08 -20.06 3.21
CA TYR A 459 -0.63 -20.09 3.00
C TYR A 459 -0.23 -21.47 2.47
N GLU A 460 0.18 -21.54 1.20
CA GLU A 460 0.61 -22.78 0.58
C GLU A 460 2.05 -23.13 1.01
N ASP A 461 2.19 -24.17 1.83
CA ASP A 461 3.48 -24.80 2.12
C ASP A 461 3.43 -26.32 1.93
N SER A 462 4.59 -26.97 2.01
CA SER A 462 4.70 -28.43 1.87
C SER A 462 4.07 -29.25 3.01
N THR A 463 3.48 -28.60 4.03
CA THR A 463 2.93 -29.27 5.21
C THR A 463 1.47 -29.70 4.99
N ARG A 464 1.00 -30.68 5.78
CA ARG A 464 -0.40 -31.17 5.72
C ARG A 464 -1.36 -30.37 6.60
N HIS A 465 -0.93 -29.24 7.16
CA HIS A 465 -1.74 -28.45 8.08
C HIS A 465 -2.30 -27.22 7.36
N LEU A 466 -3.58 -26.90 7.61
CA LEU A 466 -4.18 -25.67 7.12
C LEU A 466 -3.48 -24.48 7.80
N LYS A 467 -2.95 -23.56 6.99
CA LYS A 467 -2.37 -22.30 7.44
C LYS A 467 -3.01 -21.14 6.68
N ARG A 468 -3.12 -19.98 7.35
CA ARG A 468 -3.58 -18.73 6.76
C ARG A 468 -2.40 -17.78 6.62
N SER A 469 -2.47 -16.94 5.60
CA SER A 469 -1.41 -15.99 5.27
C SER A 469 -1.43 -14.79 6.21
N ILE A 470 -0.24 -14.28 6.52
CA ILE A 470 0.03 -13.10 7.34
C ILE A 470 0.99 -12.20 6.57
N VAL A 471 0.75 -10.89 6.57
CA VAL A 471 1.47 -9.94 5.71
C VAL A 471 1.81 -8.64 6.44
N GLY A 472 2.68 -7.81 5.86
CA GLY A 472 2.97 -6.45 6.32
C GLY A 472 4.09 -6.34 7.35
N GLY A 473 4.45 -7.42 8.04
CA GLY A 473 5.45 -7.41 9.12
C GLY A 473 4.99 -6.66 10.37
N ASP A 474 5.79 -6.66 11.42
CA ASP A 474 5.39 -6.11 12.74
C ASP A 474 6.49 -5.31 13.47
N TYR A 475 6.15 -4.81 14.66
CA TYR A 475 7.01 -3.96 15.50
C TYR A 475 8.24 -4.67 16.10
N TYR A 476 8.38 -5.98 15.95
CA TYR A 476 9.58 -6.78 16.24
C TYR A 476 10.41 -7.11 14.99
N ASP A 477 9.91 -6.83 13.79
CA ASP A 477 10.68 -7.02 12.56
C ASP A 477 11.71 -5.92 12.36
N GLY A 478 12.89 -6.28 11.87
CA GLY A 478 13.90 -5.29 11.50
C GLY A 478 13.65 -4.64 10.13
N ASP A 479 12.86 -5.29 9.27
CA ASP A 479 12.76 -4.96 7.84
C ASP A 479 11.45 -5.54 7.21
N PRO A 480 10.30 -4.83 7.29
CA PRO A 480 8.99 -5.31 6.85
C PRO A 480 8.70 -5.01 5.36
N ARG A 481 9.51 -5.56 4.46
CA ARG A 481 9.38 -5.31 3.00
C ARG A 481 8.09 -5.91 2.44
N LEU A 482 7.45 -5.21 1.51
CA LEU A 482 6.29 -5.75 0.79
C LEU A 482 6.64 -6.93 -0.13
N SER A 483 7.91 -7.04 -0.54
CA SER A 483 8.41 -8.10 -1.42
C SER A 483 8.63 -9.42 -0.68
N TRP A 484 8.67 -9.39 0.65
CA TRP A 484 8.81 -10.60 1.44
C TRP A 484 7.47 -11.35 1.44
N ASN A 485 7.56 -12.66 1.20
CA ASN A 485 6.38 -13.51 1.10
C ASN A 485 5.59 -13.48 2.41
N ALA A 486 4.26 -13.64 2.28
CA ALA A 486 3.40 -13.86 3.43
C ALA A 486 3.96 -14.97 4.33
N GLU A 487 3.81 -14.83 5.64
CA GLU A 487 4.05 -15.92 6.58
C GLU A 487 2.78 -16.76 6.76
N GLY A 488 2.93 -17.96 7.30
CA GLY A 488 1.80 -18.88 7.51
C GLY A 488 1.73 -19.44 8.92
N ALA A 489 0.60 -19.21 9.59
CA ALA A 489 0.28 -19.85 10.86
C ALA A 489 -1.10 -20.52 10.85
N THR A 490 -1.32 -21.46 11.78
CA THR A 490 -2.62 -22.16 11.86
C THR A 490 -3.71 -21.20 12.35
N PRO A 491 -4.97 -21.37 11.91
CA PRO A 491 -6.04 -20.39 12.20
C PRO A 491 -6.35 -20.18 13.69
N ASP A 492 -6.04 -21.16 14.53
CA ASP A 492 -6.23 -21.17 15.97
C ASP A 492 -5.00 -20.68 16.76
N TYR A 493 -3.87 -20.44 16.08
CA TYR A 493 -2.66 -19.96 16.72
C TYR A 493 -2.76 -18.46 17.01
N VAL A 494 -2.47 -18.09 18.26
CA VAL A 494 -2.42 -16.69 18.71
C VAL A 494 -1.01 -16.16 18.47
N LEU A 495 -0.88 -15.20 17.56
CA LEU A 495 0.39 -14.54 17.25
C LEU A 495 0.61 -13.37 18.21
N GLU A 496 1.71 -13.34 18.95
CA GLU A 496 2.01 -12.28 19.93
C GLU A 496 2.00 -10.87 19.33
N TRP A 497 2.36 -10.74 18.05
CA TRP A 497 2.44 -9.50 17.27
C TRP A 497 1.43 -9.45 16.12
N GLY A 498 0.57 -10.47 15.98
CA GLY A 498 -0.39 -10.56 14.88
C GLY A 498 -1.69 -9.85 15.21
N GLY A 499 -2.10 -8.98 14.31
CA GLY A 499 -3.38 -8.28 14.29
C GLY A 499 -4.08 -8.48 12.94
N PHE A 500 -4.93 -7.51 12.57
CA PHE A 500 -5.66 -7.54 11.30
C PHE A 500 -6.29 -6.20 10.96
N ARG A 501 -6.62 -6.01 9.70
CA ARG A 501 -7.55 -4.97 9.25
C ARG A 501 -8.79 -5.58 8.59
N ILE A 502 -9.83 -4.76 8.49
CA ILE A 502 -11.10 -5.16 7.89
C ILE A 502 -11.32 -4.51 6.52
N THR A 503 -11.98 -5.25 5.65
CA THR A 503 -12.55 -4.77 4.41
C THR A 503 -14.00 -5.23 4.29
N ARG A 504 -14.74 -4.66 3.34
CA ARG A 504 -16.02 -5.20 2.87
C ARG A 504 -16.27 -4.78 1.44
N ASN A 505 -17.14 -5.49 0.75
CA ASN A 505 -17.59 -5.06 -0.56
C ASN A 505 -18.34 -3.72 -0.45
N ALA A 506 -18.07 -2.81 -1.38
CA ALA A 506 -18.83 -1.58 -1.49
C ALA A 506 -20.23 -1.90 -2.02
N ASN A 507 -21.26 -1.31 -1.41
CA ASN A 507 -22.62 -1.46 -1.93
C ASN A 507 -22.83 -0.60 -3.18
N SER A 508 -23.94 -0.82 -3.90
CA SER A 508 -24.21 -0.10 -5.16
C SER A 508 -24.23 1.42 -5.01
N GLN A 509 -24.67 1.95 -3.86
CA GLN A 509 -24.68 3.40 -3.61
C GLN A 509 -23.27 3.95 -3.38
N GLU A 510 -22.43 3.22 -2.66
CA GLU A 510 -21.02 3.55 -2.42
C GLU A 510 -20.23 3.53 -3.74
N ILE A 511 -20.43 2.49 -4.56
CA ILE A 511 -19.85 2.40 -5.90
C ILE A 511 -20.31 3.57 -6.77
N GLU A 512 -21.61 3.93 -6.75
CA GLU A 512 -22.12 5.08 -7.51
C GLU A 512 -21.50 6.41 -7.04
N ASN A 513 -21.30 6.59 -5.74
CA ASN A 513 -20.65 7.76 -5.18
C ASN A 513 -19.16 7.82 -5.58
N ALA A 514 -18.45 6.69 -5.52
CA ALA A 514 -17.08 6.58 -6.00
C ALA A 514 -16.99 6.88 -7.51
N LYS A 515 -17.96 6.43 -8.32
CA LYS A 515 -18.06 6.76 -9.75
C LYS A 515 -18.28 8.27 -10.01
N LYS A 516 -18.89 9.02 -9.09
CA LYS A 516 -19.00 10.49 -9.17
C LYS A 516 -17.64 11.16 -8.94
N ILE A 517 -16.85 10.66 -7.97
CA ILE A 517 -15.46 11.12 -7.74
C ILE A 517 -14.58 10.75 -8.95
N ASP A 518 -14.74 9.54 -9.50
CA ASP A 518 -14.08 9.07 -10.72
C ASP A 518 -14.37 10.00 -11.93
N SER A 519 -15.58 10.55 -12.00
CA SER A 519 -15.92 11.54 -13.04
C SER A 519 -15.12 12.84 -12.89
N GLN A 520 -14.84 13.29 -11.66
CA GLN A 520 -13.94 14.42 -11.41
C GLN A 520 -12.49 14.05 -11.77
N ARG A 521 -12.06 12.82 -11.47
CA ARG A 521 -10.76 12.27 -11.90
C ARG A 521 -10.62 12.35 -13.41
N LYS A 522 -11.60 11.83 -14.15
CA LYS A 522 -11.66 11.86 -15.61
C LYS A 522 -11.61 13.29 -16.14
N ALA A 523 -12.33 14.22 -15.52
CA ALA A 523 -12.26 15.63 -15.89
C ALA A 523 -10.84 16.21 -15.68
N LYS A 524 -10.16 15.86 -14.59
CA LYS A 524 -8.78 16.28 -14.31
C LYS A 524 -7.80 15.68 -15.31
N ILE A 525 -7.90 14.38 -15.61
CA ILE A 525 -7.10 13.71 -16.64
C ILE A 525 -7.31 14.39 -17.99
N ASN A 526 -8.57 14.60 -18.39
CA ASN A 526 -8.91 15.29 -19.63
C ASN A 526 -8.31 16.70 -19.70
N SER A 527 -8.28 17.42 -18.57
CA SER A 527 -7.63 18.72 -18.47
C SER A 527 -6.12 18.63 -18.67
N LEU A 528 -5.44 17.66 -18.04
CA LEU A 528 -4.00 17.44 -18.16
C LEU A 528 -3.60 17.05 -19.59
N ILE A 529 -4.34 16.12 -20.22
CA ILE A 529 -3.96 15.60 -21.54
C ILE A 529 -4.40 16.51 -22.70
N LYS A 530 -5.29 17.48 -22.49
CA LYS A 530 -5.90 18.33 -23.54
C LYS A 530 -4.87 18.95 -24.49
N ASN A 531 -3.72 19.38 -23.94
CA ASN A 531 -2.64 20.02 -24.70
C ASN A 531 -1.34 19.22 -24.66
N MET A 532 -1.40 17.97 -24.19
CA MET A 532 -0.24 17.14 -23.96
C MET A 532 0.33 16.57 -25.25
N PHE A 533 -0.44 16.47 -26.33
CA PHE A 533 0.01 15.83 -27.56
C PHE A 533 0.35 16.82 -28.68
N VAL A 534 1.34 16.47 -29.51
CA VAL A 534 1.66 17.12 -30.79
C VAL A 534 1.50 16.14 -31.95
N PRO A 535 1.05 16.60 -33.12
CA PRO A 535 1.03 15.78 -34.32
C PRO A 535 2.43 15.64 -34.92
N VAL A 536 2.85 14.40 -35.15
CA VAL A 536 4.09 14.05 -35.87
C VAL A 536 3.69 13.51 -37.25
N VAL A 537 3.88 14.34 -38.28
CA VAL A 537 3.57 14.00 -39.68
C VAL A 537 4.79 13.37 -40.35
N LYS A 538 4.57 12.20 -40.97
CA LYS A 538 5.52 11.49 -41.81
C LYS A 538 5.47 12.03 -43.25
N GLU A 539 6.51 11.76 -44.02
CA GLU A 539 6.66 12.31 -45.39
C GLU A 539 5.56 11.85 -46.36
N ASP A 540 4.94 10.69 -46.12
CA ASP A 540 3.81 10.17 -46.89
C ASP A 540 2.45 10.79 -46.52
N GLY A 541 2.43 11.72 -45.57
CA GLY A 541 1.22 12.38 -45.07
C GLY A 541 0.48 11.60 -43.97
N SER A 542 0.93 10.39 -43.62
CA SER A 542 0.48 9.70 -42.41
C SER A 542 1.12 10.31 -41.15
N GLY A 543 0.69 9.89 -39.96
CA GLY A 543 1.25 10.42 -38.73
C GLY A 543 0.65 9.85 -37.46
N PHE A 544 1.20 10.27 -36.34
CA PHE A 544 0.78 9.88 -34.99
C PHE A 544 0.79 11.09 -34.07
N MET A 545 0.09 10.99 -32.95
CA MET A 545 0.14 11.97 -31.87
C MET A 545 1.16 11.48 -30.84
N MET A 546 2.07 12.35 -30.41
CA MET A 546 3.08 12.05 -29.39
C MET A 546 2.97 13.03 -28.24
N ALA A 547 3.08 12.55 -27.01
CA ALA A 547 3.09 13.40 -25.83
C ALA A 547 4.33 14.33 -25.86
N LYS A 548 4.13 15.60 -25.52
CA LYS A 548 5.15 16.67 -25.48
C LYS A 548 6.23 16.39 -24.47
N THR A 549 5.88 15.71 -23.38
CA THR A 549 6.77 15.29 -22.32
C THR A 549 6.57 13.79 -22.10
N GLU A 550 7.54 13.19 -21.43
CA GLU A 550 7.39 11.96 -20.66
C GLU A 550 6.20 12.03 -19.66
N MET A 551 5.82 10.85 -19.15
CA MET A 551 4.78 10.68 -18.15
C MET A 551 5.10 11.44 -16.85
N THR A 552 4.10 12.10 -16.28
CA THR A 552 4.20 12.71 -14.95
C THR A 552 3.58 11.82 -13.88
N ARG A 553 4.11 11.90 -12.65
CA ARG A 553 3.59 11.25 -11.44
C ARG A 553 2.16 11.69 -11.13
N GLU A 554 1.82 12.95 -11.43
CA GLU A 554 0.43 13.43 -11.37
C GLU A 554 -0.50 12.60 -12.24
N LEU A 555 -0.17 12.47 -13.54
CA LEU A 555 -1.02 11.73 -14.46
C LEU A 555 -1.04 10.24 -14.13
N TRP A 556 0.11 9.67 -13.78
CA TRP A 556 0.23 8.29 -13.31
C TRP A 556 -0.76 7.98 -12.18
N LYS A 557 -0.71 8.75 -11.09
CA LYS A 557 -1.60 8.58 -9.92
C LYS A 557 -3.08 8.71 -10.28
N LEU A 558 -3.43 9.56 -11.25
CA LEU A 558 -4.81 9.70 -11.71
C LEU A 558 -5.26 8.56 -12.62
N LEU A 559 -4.34 7.89 -13.32
CA LEU A 559 -4.68 6.73 -14.15
C LEU A 559 -4.94 5.49 -13.27
N VAL A 560 -4.21 5.33 -12.17
CA VAL A 560 -4.52 4.32 -11.15
C VAL A 560 -5.86 4.67 -10.48
N ARG A 561 -6.81 3.72 -10.39
CA ARG A 561 -8.20 3.96 -9.92
C ARG A 561 -8.29 4.19 -8.39
N VAL A 562 -7.65 5.25 -7.90
CA VAL A 562 -7.60 5.61 -6.47
C VAL A 562 -8.77 6.50 -6.05
N SER A 563 -9.36 6.26 -4.89
CA SER A 563 -10.43 7.09 -4.30
C SER A 563 -10.31 7.15 -2.76
N PRO A 564 -10.15 8.33 -2.12
CA PRO A 564 -10.30 9.66 -2.70
C PRO A 564 -9.11 10.05 -3.59
N LEU A 565 -9.31 11.09 -4.39
CA LEU A 565 -8.23 11.63 -5.22
C LEU A 565 -7.08 12.12 -4.34
N PRO A 566 -5.82 11.87 -4.73
CA PRO A 566 -4.67 12.26 -3.92
C PRO A 566 -4.61 13.78 -3.74
N PRO A 567 -4.31 14.27 -2.51
CA PRO A 567 -4.29 15.68 -2.18
C PRO A 567 -3.02 16.37 -2.73
N GLN A 568 -3.15 16.98 -3.91
CA GLN A 568 -2.12 17.71 -4.68
C GLN A 568 -1.00 16.86 -5.27
N ALA A 569 -0.69 17.19 -6.53
CA ALA A 569 0.20 16.41 -7.37
C ALA A 569 1.52 17.16 -7.57
N ASP A 570 2.62 16.45 -7.35
CA ASP A 570 3.95 16.89 -7.73
C ASP A 570 4.14 16.64 -9.24
N ALA A 571 4.67 17.64 -9.96
CA ALA A 571 5.03 17.51 -11.38
C ALA A 571 6.31 16.66 -11.59
N LYS A 572 6.59 15.73 -10.68
CA LYS A 572 7.71 14.79 -10.74
C LYS A 572 7.37 13.63 -11.67
N ILE A 573 8.33 12.77 -11.98
CA ILE A 573 8.17 11.61 -12.87
C ILE A 573 8.01 10.34 -12.01
N PRO A 574 7.25 9.31 -12.45
CA PRO A 574 7.21 8.02 -11.78
C PRO A 574 8.58 7.34 -11.83
N GLN A 575 9.01 6.72 -10.73
CA GLN A 575 10.25 5.93 -10.66
C GLN A 575 9.94 4.46 -10.91
N GLU A 576 10.97 3.69 -11.26
CA GLU A 576 10.91 2.23 -11.42
C GLU A 576 9.80 1.73 -12.34
N VAL A 577 9.53 2.46 -13.43
CA VAL A 577 8.49 2.04 -14.36
C VAL A 577 8.94 0.78 -15.10
N THR A 578 8.22 -0.32 -14.92
CA THR A 578 8.45 -1.54 -15.73
C THR A 578 7.87 -1.37 -17.14
N PHE A 579 8.28 -2.23 -18.08
CA PHE A 579 7.63 -2.27 -19.39
C PHE A 579 6.14 -2.65 -19.27
N TYR A 580 5.83 -3.58 -18.37
CA TYR A 580 4.46 -4.03 -18.10
C TYR A 580 3.56 -2.89 -17.60
N ASP A 581 4.10 -1.99 -16.78
CA ASP A 581 3.40 -0.81 -16.26
C ASP A 581 3.04 0.15 -17.38
N ALA A 582 4.04 0.40 -18.24
CA ALA A 582 3.93 1.35 -19.32
C ALA A 582 2.82 0.94 -20.30
N VAL A 583 2.72 -0.35 -20.62
CA VAL A 583 1.62 -0.88 -21.47
C VAL A 583 0.27 -0.89 -20.75
N ARG A 584 0.22 -1.17 -19.44
CA ARG A 584 -1.03 -1.14 -18.67
C ARG A 584 -1.60 0.27 -18.61
N LEU A 585 -0.76 1.28 -18.38
CA LEU A 585 -1.18 2.67 -18.35
C LEU A 585 -1.65 3.18 -19.71
N CYS A 586 -1.02 2.72 -20.80
CA CYS A 586 -1.51 2.98 -22.15
C CYS A 586 -2.96 2.48 -22.32
N ASN A 587 -3.25 1.26 -21.89
CA ASN A 587 -4.59 0.68 -21.96
C ASN A 587 -5.58 1.38 -21.01
N ILE A 588 -5.17 1.69 -19.78
CA ILE A 588 -6.00 2.43 -18.81
C ILE A 588 -6.40 3.79 -19.41
N LEU A 589 -5.43 4.56 -19.91
CA LEU A 589 -5.72 5.86 -20.52
C LEU A 589 -6.60 5.70 -21.77
N SER A 590 -6.41 4.65 -22.56
CA SER A 590 -7.25 4.34 -23.73
C SER A 590 -8.71 4.13 -23.31
N SER A 591 -8.96 3.23 -22.35
CA SER A 591 -10.29 2.95 -21.82
C SER A 591 -10.95 4.19 -21.22
N LEU A 592 -10.19 5.01 -20.47
CA LEU A 592 -10.70 6.25 -19.88
C LEU A 592 -11.10 7.30 -20.92
N GLN A 593 -10.44 7.31 -22.08
CA GLN A 593 -10.78 8.17 -23.21
C GLN A 593 -11.85 7.55 -24.14
N GLY A 594 -12.33 6.33 -23.85
CA GLY A 594 -13.24 5.60 -24.73
C GLY A 594 -12.61 5.18 -26.06
N LEU A 595 -11.29 5.03 -26.09
CA LEU A 595 -10.53 4.54 -27.24
C LEU A 595 -10.35 3.03 -27.13
N THR A 596 -10.08 2.37 -28.26
CA THR A 596 -9.80 0.93 -28.30
C THR A 596 -8.41 0.68 -27.69
N PRO A 597 -8.28 -0.11 -26.61
CA PRO A 597 -6.98 -0.46 -26.04
C PRO A 597 -6.08 -1.15 -27.07
N VAL A 598 -4.78 -0.88 -27.01
CA VAL A 598 -3.80 -1.38 -28.00
C VAL A 598 -3.26 -2.76 -27.61
N TYR A 599 -3.12 -3.01 -26.32
CA TYR A 599 -2.50 -4.23 -25.81
C TYR A 599 -3.53 -5.23 -25.26
N SER A 600 -3.25 -6.52 -25.37
CA SER A 600 -4.04 -7.57 -24.71
C SER A 600 -3.15 -8.73 -24.25
N ILE A 601 -3.58 -9.46 -23.23
CA ILE A 601 -3.00 -10.74 -22.82
C ILE A 601 -4.10 -11.79 -22.96
N ASP A 602 -3.86 -12.83 -23.74
CA ASP A 602 -4.84 -13.89 -24.03
C ASP A 602 -6.21 -13.34 -24.50
N GLY A 603 -6.19 -12.22 -25.25
CA GLY A 603 -7.38 -11.52 -25.75
C GLY A 603 -8.06 -10.58 -24.76
N ILE A 604 -7.58 -10.49 -23.51
CA ILE A 604 -8.11 -9.63 -22.47
C ILE A 604 -7.43 -8.25 -22.53
N THR A 605 -8.21 -7.18 -22.73
CA THR A 605 -7.71 -5.80 -22.75
C THR A 605 -7.86 -5.09 -21.40
N ASN A 606 -8.71 -5.62 -20.51
CA ASN A 606 -8.90 -5.08 -19.17
C ASN A 606 -7.71 -5.43 -18.28
N VAL A 607 -6.85 -4.44 -18.01
CA VAL A 607 -5.59 -4.60 -17.29
C VAL A 607 -5.74 -4.97 -15.80
N TYR A 608 -6.95 -4.91 -15.24
CA TYR A 608 -7.25 -5.35 -13.88
C TYR A 608 -7.48 -6.87 -13.80
N GLN A 609 -7.70 -7.51 -14.96
CA GLN A 609 -7.82 -8.97 -15.09
C GLN A 609 -6.50 -9.62 -15.51
N TRP A 610 -5.45 -8.83 -15.72
CA TRP A 610 -4.13 -9.36 -16.00
C TRP A 610 -3.49 -9.83 -14.69
N GLU A 611 -2.61 -10.83 -14.78
CA GLU A 611 -1.81 -11.26 -13.64
C GLU A 611 -1.03 -10.08 -13.06
N GLN A 612 -0.96 -10.04 -11.72
CA GLN A 612 -0.52 -8.87 -11.00
C GLN A 612 1.00 -8.74 -10.90
N GLU A 613 1.72 -9.87 -10.97
CA GLU A 613 3.18 -9.91 -10.95
C GLU A 613 3.74 -9.88 -12.39
N GLU A 614 4.71 -9.00 -12.63
CA GLU A 614 5.47 -9.00 -13.87
C GLU A 614 6.33 -10.27 -13.93
N SER A 615 6.13 -11.05 -14.99
CA SER A 615 6.96 -12.20 -15.30
C SER A 615 7.31 -12.19 -16.78
N TYR A 616 8.40 -12.87 -17.12
CA TYR A 616 8.84 -12.97 -18.51
C TYR A 616 7.74 -13.60 -19.35
N GLU A 617 7.12 -14.65 -18.82
CA GLU A 617 6.00 -15.34 -19.42
C GLU A 617 4.81 -14.41 -19.70
N ASN A 618 4.53 -13.44 -18.81
CA ASN A 618 3.44 -12.50 -18.98
C ASN A 618 3.75 -11.41 -20.01
N THR A 619 4.98 -10.88 -20.02
CA THR A 619 5.39 -9.89 -21.02
C THR A 619 5.48 -10.47 -22.45
N GLU A 620 5.71 -11.78 -22.57
CA GLU A 620 5.68 -12.48 -23.86
C GLU A 620 4.27 -12.69 -24.42
N LYS A 621 3.27 -12.86 -23.55
CA LYS A 621 1.87 -13.04 -23.96
C LYS A 621 1.22 -11.74 -24.46
N ILE A 622 1.86 -10.57 -24.30
CA ILE A 622 1.31 -9.29 -24.73
C ILE A 622 1.18 -9.24 -26.25
N GLN A 623 -0.05 -9.15 -26.72
CA GLN A 623 -0.42 -8.98 -28.12
C GLN A 623 -0.72 -7.51 -28.41
N VAL A 624 -0.31 -7.04 -29.59
CA VAL A 624 -0.57 -5.67 -30.06
C VAL A 624 -1.66 -5.67 -31.14
N ASN A 625 -2.63 -4.78 -31.00
CA ASN A 625 -3.58 -4.45 -32.07
C ASN A 625 -3.12 -3.16 -32.78
N PRO A 626 -2.41 -3.25 -33.92
CA PRO A 626 -1.87 -2.08 -34.61
C PRO A 626 -2.95 -1.17 -35.20
N SER A 627 -4.18 -1.66 -35.35
CA SER A 627 -5.31 -0.89 -35.88
C SER A 627 -6.11 -0.14 -34.81
N ALA A 628 -5.81 -0.38 -33.53
CA ALA A 628 -6.46 0.32 -32.43
C ALA A 628 -6.11 1.83 -32.44
N ASP A 629 -7.04 2.65 -31.97
CA ASP A 629 -6.89 4.10 -31.86
C ASP A 629 -6.44 4.58 -30.47
N GLY A 630 -6.23 3.65 -29.54
CA GLY A 630 -5.75 3.89 -28.20
C GLY A 630 -4.28 4.34 -28.12
N TYR A 631 -3.88 4.63 -26.89
CA TYR A 631 -2.51 4.95 -26.53
C TYR A 631 -1.64 3.71 -26.50
N ARG A 632 -0.36 3.91 -26.80
CA ARG A 632 0.69 2.91 -26.83
C ARG A 632 2.05 3.55 -26.59
N LEU A 633 3.07 2.72 -26.41
CA LEU A 633 4.46 3.12 -26.46
C LEU A 633 4.87 3.46 -27.91
N PRO A 634 5.79 4.42 -28.10
CA PRO A 634 6.39 4.67 -29.40
C PRO A 634 7.14 3.42 -29.89
N THR A 635 7.19 3.24 -31.20
CA THR A 635 8.23 2.39 -31.78
C THR A 635 9.55 3.15 -31.79
N MET A 636 10.68 2.43 -31.77
CA MET A 636 12.02 3.01 -31.87
C MET A 636 12.13 3.96 -33.07
N LYS A 637 11.61 3.55 -34.23
CA LYS A 637 11.59 4.39 -35.45
C LYS A 637 10.76 5.66 -35.29
N GLU A 638 9.61 5.58 -34.62
CA GLU A 638 8.79 6.77 -34.35
C GLU A 638 9.47 7.71 -33.36
N TRP A 639 10.12 7.16 -32.33
CA TRP A 639 10.86 7.91 -31.34
C TRP A 639 12.02 8.68 -31.96
N PHE A 640 12.90 8.01 -32.72
CA PHE A 640 14.03 8.67 -33.39
C PHE A 640 13.56 9.70 -34.41
N TYR A 641 12.54 9.39 -35.22
CA TYR A 641 11.99 10.34 -36.18
C TYR A 641 11.50 11.62 -35.49
N ALA A 642 10.85 11.49 -34.34
CA ALA A 642 10.38 12.61 -33.54
C ALA A 642 11.51 13.38 -32.85
N ALA A 643 12.50 12.68 -32.28
CA ALA A 643 13.69 13.26 -31.65
C ALA A 643 14.54 14.07 -32.65
N GLN A 644 14.60 13.64 -33.91
CA GLN A 644 15.30 14.34 -35.00
C GLN A 644 14.46 15.48 -35.64
N GLY A 645 13.35 15.89 -35.03
CA GLY A 645 12.53 17.00 -35.50
C GLY A 645 11.56 16.66 -36.64
N GLY A 646 11.33 15.38 -36.94
CA GLY A 646 10.36 14.90 -37.93
C GLY A 646 10.62 15.43 -39.35
N TYR A 647 9.56 15.84 -40.06
CA TYR A 647 9.67 16.38 -41.43
C TYR A 647 10.46 17.70 -41.51
N ARG A 648 10.57 18.42 -40.39
CA ARG A 648 11.33 19.68 -40.33
C ARG A 648 12.82 19.39 -40.47
N LYS A 649 13.24 18.21 -39.96
CA LYS A 649 14.60 17.69 -39.83
C LYS A 649 15.46 18.65 -39.01
N SER A 650 16.06 18.15 -37.94
CA SER A 650 17.00 18.90 -37.13
C SER A 650 18.43 18.59 -37.58
N PRO A 651 19.31 19.60 -37.76
CA PRO A 651 20.73 19.36 -38.02
C PRO A 651 21.53 19.09 -36.74
N TYR A 652 20.89 19.15 -35.57
CA TYR A 652 21.57 19.19 -34.28
C TYR A 652 21.95 17.80 -33.76
N LEU A 653 23.00 17.76 -32.93
CA LEU A 653 23.46 16.54 -32.23
C LEU A 653 22.44 16.02 -31.21
N PHE A 654 21.76 16.95 -30.51
CA PHE A 654 20.70 16.65 -29.55
C PHE A 654 19.37 17.21 -30.04
N SER A 655 18.26 16.71 -29.49
CA SER A 655 16.91 17.08 -29.90
C SER A 655 16.63 18.56 -29.62
N GLY A 656 16.83 19.41 -30.64
CA GLY A 656 16.54 20.85 -30.61
C GLY A 656 17.74 21.78 -30.35
N SER A 657 18.96 21.27 -30.14
CA SER A 657 20.19 22.07 -30.00
C SER A 657 21.48 21.24 -30.09
N ASP A 658 22.59 21.86 -30.47
CA ASP A 658 23.95 21.29 -30.33
C ASP A 658 24.53 21.45 -28.91
N LYS A 659 23.77 22.05 -27.99
CA LYS A 659 24.17 22.27 -26.60
C LYS A 659 23.27 21.45 -25.68
N LEU A 660 23.77 20.33 -25.17
CA LEU A 660 23.00 19.40 -24.35
C LEU A 660 22.31 20.10 -23.18
N ASP A 661 23.05 20.94 -22.45
CA ASP A 661 22.58 21.71 -21.30
C ASP A 661 21.30 22.54 -21.54
N SER A 662 21.04 22.92 -22.80
CA SER A 662 19.87 23.72 -23.16
C SER A 662 18.61 22.89 -23.39
N VAL A 663 18.75 21.57 -23.61
CA VAL A 663 17.67 20.67 -24.02
C VAL A 663 17.49 19.45 -23.10
N ALA A 664 18.46 19.13 -22.24
CA ALA A 664 18.44 17.90 -21.44
C ALA A 664 18.80 18.12 -19.96
N TRP A 665 18.33 17.20 -19.11
CA TRP A 665 18.82 16.97 -17.76
C TRP A 665 19.65 15.67 -17.74
N TYR A 666 20.90 15.74 -17.29
CA TYR A 666 21.86 14.64 -17.35
C TYR A 666 22.87 14.76 -16.20
N SER A 667 23.79 13.79 -16.06
CA SER A 667 24.66 13.65 -14.88
C SER A 667 25.39 14.93 -14.45
N ASP A 668 25.84 15.79 -15.36
CA ASP A 668 26.59 17.00 -14.99
C ASP A 668 25.73 18.18 -14.54
N ASN A 669 24.41 18.17 -14.83
CA ASN A 669 23.54 19.33 -14.57
C ASN A 669 22.33 19.03 -13.69
N CYS A 670 22.24 17.84 -13.12
CA CYS A 670 21.33 17.47 -12.05
C CYS A 670 22.10 16.69 -10.98
N ASP A 671 21.82 16.93 -9.69
CA ASP A 671 22.50 16.27 -8.57
C ASP A 671 22.03 14.79 -8.42
N GLU A 672 21.99 14.03 -9.51
CA GLU A 672 21.45 12.66 -9.63
C GLU A 672 19.94 12.53 -9.31
N TYR A 673 19.19 13.63 -9.43
CA TYR A 673 17.73 13.66 -9.22
C TYR A 673 16.96 14.01 -10.50
N TRP A 674 15.84 13.34 -10.73
CA TRP A 674 14.87 13.67 -11.78
C TRP A 674 14.28 15.07 -11.62
N MET A 675 13.97 15.69 -12.76
CA MET A 675 13.58 17.09 -12.82
C MET A 675 12.15 17.25 -13.35
N PRO A 676 11.42 18.32 -12.97
CA PRO A 676 10.12 18.59 -13.56
C PRO A 676 10.22 18.70 -15.09
N VAL A 677 9.30 18.02 -15.77
CA VAL A 677 9.25 17.97 -17.24
C VAL A 677 9.07 19.35 -17.88
N ALA A 678 9.51 19.51 -19.13
CA ALA A 678 9.40 20.72 -19.94
C ALA A 678 10.02 21.98 -19.30
N THR A 679 11.08 21.80 -18.51
CA THR A 679 11.87 22.91 -17.94
C THR A 679 13.05 23.33 -18.83
N LYS A 680 13.41 22.51 -19.81
CA LYS A 680 14.42 22.80 -20.85
C LYS A 680 13.76 23.19 -22.19
N LYS A 681 14.56 23.51 -23.21
CA LYS A 681 14.06 23.94 -24.53
C LYS A 681 13.52 22.73 -25.31
N PRO A 682 12.38 22.86 -26.02
CA PRO A 682 11.89 21.79 -26.87
C PRO A 682 12.58 21.75 -28.24
N ASN A 683 12.40 20.62 -28.94
CA ASN A 683 12.81 20.45 -30.34
C ASN A 683 11.85 21.12 -31.34
N GLU A 684 12.09 20.92 -32.64
CA GLU A 684 11.37 21.57 -33.75
C GLU A 684 9.89 21.18 -33.84
N LEU A 685 9.49 20.08 -33.18
CA LEU A 685 8.11 19.60 -33.08
C LEU A 685 7.42 20.07 -31.79
N GLY A 686 8.14 20.72 -30.88
CA GLY A 686 7.64 21.11 -29.57
C GLY A 686 7.67 19.97 -28.55
N LEU A 687 8.51 18.95 -28.77
CA LEU A 687 8.77 17.86 -27.82
C LEU A 687 9.90 18.29 -26.88
N TYR A 688 9.72 18.04 -25.59
CA TYR A 688 10.67 18.29 -24.52
C TYR A 688 11.24 16.97 -24.03
N ASP A 689 12.42 17.06 -23.42
CA ASP A 689 13.04 15.95 -22.68
C ASP A 689 13.15 14.69 -23.56
N MET A 690 13.45 14.89 -24.84
CA MET A 690 13.78 13.79 -25.76
C MET A 690 15.22 13.32 -25.55
N ASN A 691 16.01 14.05 -24.75
CA ASN A 691 17.33 13.70 -24.29
C ASN A 691 17.37 13.93 -22.78
N GLY A 692 17.75 12.90 -22.00
CA GLY A 692 17.90 12.98 -20.55
C GLY A 692 16.58 12.96 -19.77
N ASN A 693 16.68 13.29 -18.47
CA ASN A 693 15.64 13.14 -17.45
C ASN A 693 15.29 11.67 -17.16
N VAL A 694 14.64 10.97 -18.09
CA VAL A 694 14.45 9.51 -18.01
C VAL A 694 14.60 8.86 -19.38
N SER A 695 15.08 7.61 -19.37
CA SER A 695 15.06 6.77 -20.57
C SER A 695 13.62 6.28 -20.81
N GLU A 696 13.15 6.39 -22.04
CA GLU A 696 11.75 6.09 -22.37
C GLU A 696 11.58 4.70 -22.97
N TRP A 697 10.72 3.88 -22.37
CA TRP A 697 10.34 2.59 -22.94
C TRP A 697 9.77 2.73 -24.35
N VAL A 698 10.31 1.93 -25.28
CA VAL A 698 9.74 1.76 -26.63
C VAL A 698 9.20 0.35 -26.81
N TRP A 699 8.34 0.17 -27.81
CA TRP A 699 7.72 -1.14 -28.09
C TRP A 699 8.72 -2.21 -28.55
N ASP A 700 9.78 -1.81 -29.23
CA ASP A 700 10.73 -2.69 -29.89
C ASP A 700 11.57 -3.52 -28.90
N ARG A 701 11.96 -4.73 -29.33
CA ARG A 701 12.75 -5.68 -28.52
C ARG A 701 14.23 -5.60 -28.85
N ALA A 702 15.08 -5.62 -27.83
CA ALA A 702 16.54 -5.75 -27.98
C ALA A 702 16.97 -7.21 -28.13
N SER A 703 16.32 -8.10 -27.37
CA SER A 703 16.53 -9.55 -27.43
C SER A 703 15.20 -10.28 -27.19
N GLU A 704 15.23 -11.61 -27.06
CA GLU A 704 14.03 -12.37 -26.63
C GLU A 704 13.51 -11.84 -25.28
N LYS A 705 14.42 -11.45 -24.38
CA LYS A 705 14.12 -11.03 -23.00
C LYS A 705 14.07 -9.52 -22.82
N GLU A 706 14.87 -8.74 -23.54
CA GLU A 706 15.04 -7.32 -23.23
C GLU A 706 14.23 -6.40 -24.15
N ARG A 707 13.85 -5.24 -23.62
CA ARG A 707 13.19 -4.14 -24.35
C ARG A 707 14.12 -2.95 -24.43
N TYR A 708 13.98 -2.17 -25.50
CA TYR A 708 14.73 -0.92 -25.63
C TYR A 708 14.10 0.21 -24.80
N ALA A 709 14.97 1.04 -24.23
CA ALA A 709 14.65 2.36 -23.70
C ALA A 709 15.56 3.40 -24.36
N LEU A 710 15.02 4.56 -24.73
CA LEU A 710 15.72 5.56 -25.55
C LEU A 710 15.81 6.93 -24.87
N GLY A 711 16.77 7.74 -25.31
CA GLY A 711 16.89 9.16 -24.96
C GLY A 711 17.83 9.48 -23.81
N GLY A 712 18.24 8.46 -23.04
CA GLY A 712 19.11 8.61 -21.88
C GLY A 712 18.41 9.25 -20.68
N ASP A 713 19.08 9.24 -19.52
CA ASP A 713 18.53 9.69 -18.24
C ASP A 713 19.49 10.59 -17.44
N THR A 714 19.09 10.96 -16.22
CA THR A 714 19.89 11.82 -15.33
C THR A 714 21.23 11.26 -14.90
N LEU A 715 21.52 9.96 -15.12
CA LEU A 715 22.80 9.35 -14.73
C LEU A 715 23.80 9.27 -15.89
N ASP A 716 23.36 9.56 -17.10
CA ASP A 716 24.18 9.42 -18.30
C ASP A 716 25.06 10.64 -18.55
N SER A 717 26.18 10.40 -19.22
CA SER A 717 27.12 11.42 -19.69
C SER A 717 26.66 12.06 -21.00
N GLU A 718 27.29 13.19 -21.40
CA GLU A 718 26.96 13.85 -22.67
C GLU A 718 27.13 12.95 -23.89
N TYR A 719 28.07 12.00 -23.85
CA TYR A 719 28.32 11.08 -24.96
C TYR A 719 27.17 10.09 -25.21
N GLU A 720 26.46 9.68 -24.15
CA GLU A 720 25.33 8.73 -24.22
C GLU A 720 24.02 9.41 -24.67
N MET A 721 24.03 10.73 -24.83
CA MET A 721 22.86 11.55 -25.15
C MET A 721 22.65 11.80 -26.64
N TYR A 722 23.53 11.34 -27.54
CA TYR A 722 23.38 11.63 -28.96
C TYR A 722 22.11 11.01 -29.56
N VAL A 723 21.40 11.75 -30.42
CA VAL A 723 20.23 11.22 -31.14
C VAL A 723 20.69 10.38 -32.35
N GLN A 724 21.37 9.28 -32.07
CA GLN A 724 21.90 8.31 -33.04
C GLN A 724 21.50 6.90 -32.63
N GLU A 725 21.16 6.07 -33.62
CA GLU A 725 20.59 4.75 -33.37
C GLU A 725 21.52 3.89 -32.49
N GLU A 726 22.83 3.91 -32.71
CA GLU A 726 23.78 3.06 -31.97
C GLU A 726 24.10 3.55 -30.54
N LEU A 727 23.93 4.84 -30.27
CA LEU A 727 24.41 5.47 -29.02
C LEU A 727 23.29 5.79 -28.03
N ALA A 728 22.05 5.93 -28.48
CA ALA A 728 20.91 6.34 -27.64
C ALA A 728 20.15 5.17 -27.00
N GLN A 729 20.66 3.94 -27.08
CA GLN A 729 19.94 2.72 -26.72
C GLN A 729 20.38 2.20 -25.36
N LYS A 730 19.42 2.06 -24.45
CA LYS A 730 19.50 1.19 -23.28
C LYS A 730 18.57 0.01 -23.47
N TYR A 731 18.84 -1.08 -22.76
CA TYR A 731 17.92 -2.20 -22.72
C TYR A 731 17.90 -2.82 -21.34
N SER A 732 16.72 -3.20 -20.89
CA SER A 732 16.53 -3.91 -19.63
C SER A 732 15.35 -4.86 -19.77
N TYR A 733 15.37 -5.88 -18.92
CA TYR A 733 14.21 -6.72 -18.65
C TYR A 733 13.44 -6.24 -17.41
N TYR A 734 14.11 -5.59 -16.45
CA TYR A 734 13.53 -5.12 -15.19
C TYR A 734 13.31 -3.60 -15.21
N ALA A 735 12.45 -3.12 -14.30
CA ALA A 735 12.39 -1.70 -13.95
C ALA A 735 13.78 -1.14 -13.60
N SER A 736 13.94 0.15 -13.88
CA SER A 736 15.08 0.97 -13.43
C SER A 736 14.53 2.26 -12.86
N TYR A 737 15.15 2.79 -11.81
CA TYR A 737 14.83 4.12 -11.26
C TYR A 737 14.88 5.24 -12.30
N THR A 738 15.58 5.01 -13.42
CA THR A 738 15.77 5.98 -14.51
C THR A 738 14.88 5.74 -15.73
N PHE A 739 13.98 4.76 -15.68
CA PHE A 739 13.13 4.41 -16.81
C PHE A 739 11.72 4.99 -16.64
N GLY A 740 11.20 5.57 -17.72
CA GLY A 740 9.86 6.16 -17.80
C GLY A 740 9.15 5.76 -19.10
N LEU A 741 8.10 6.51 -19.44
CA LEU A 741 7.37 6.29 -20.69
C LEU A 741 6.88 7.59 -21.30
N ARG A 742 6.64 7.54 -22.61
CA ARG A 742 5.94 8.59 -23.37
C ARG A 742 4.78 7.99 -24.13
N PHE A 743 3.62 8.62 -24.06
CA PHE A 743 2.46 8.15 -24.80
C PHE A 743 2.52 8.56 -26.27
N VAL A 744 2.19 7.61 -27.15
CA VAL A 744 1.78 7.90 -28.53
C VAL A 744 0.43 7.27 -28.84
N ARG A 745 -0.27 7.80 -29.85
CA ARG A 745 -1.45 7.15 -30.43
C ARG A 745 -1.55 7.45 -31.91
N ASN A 746 -2.29 6.63 -32.65
CA ASN A 746 -2.58 6.91 -34.05
C ASN A 746 -3.34 8.24 -34.18
N ALA A 747 -2.92 9.08 -35.13
CA ALA A 747 -3.55 10.37 -35.37
C ALA A 747 -4.74 10.24 -36.31
N LYS A 748 -5.81 10.98 -36.04
CA LYS A 748 -6.93 11.13 -36.99
C LYS A 748 -6.50 12.07 -38.12
N PRO A 749 -6.97 11.90 -39.36
CA PRO A 749 -6.61 12.79 -40.48
C PRO A 749 -6.84 14.29 -40.19
N SER A 750 -7.89 14.62 -39.41
CA SER A 750 -8.19 15.98 -38.98
C SER A 750 -7.12 16.60 -38.06
N GLU A 751 -6.40 15.79 -37.29
CA GLU A 751 -5.35 16.24 -36.36
C GLU A 751 -4.04 16.57 -37.07
N LEU A 752 -3.81 15.96 -38.25
CA LEU A 752 -2.59 16.15 -39.04
C LEU A 752 -2.70 17.31 -40.05
N THR A 753 -3.92 17.79 -40.34
CA THR A 753 -4.20 18.69 -41.47
C THR A 753 -3.33 19.96 -41.46
N SER A 754 -3.17 20.61 -40.30
CA SER A 754 -2.36 21.83 -40.20
C SER A 754 -0.88 21.57 -40.42
N GLU A 755 -0.34 20.46 -39.90
CA GLU A 755 1.07 20.13 -40.05
C GLU A 755 1.40 19.57 -41.43
N ILE A 756 0.47 18.85 -42.09
CA ILE A 756 0.61 18.47 -43.50
C ILE A 756 0.73 19.74 -44.35
N SER A 757 -0.12 20.74 -44.14
CA SER A 757 -0.04 22.01 -44.87
C SER A 757 1.27 22.76 -44.58
N ALA A 758 1.76 22.73 -43.34
CA ALA A 758 3.05 23.33 -42.97
C ALA A 758 4.22 22.59 -43.63
N MET A 759 4.18 21.26 -43.69
CA MET A 759 5.14 20.42 -44.39
C MET A 759 5.17 20.72 -45.89
N GLU A 760 4.02 20.74 -46.56
CA GLU A 760 3.92 21.08 -47.98
C GLU A 760 4.47 22.49 -48.28
N LYS A 761 4.15 23.47 -47.41
CA LYS A 761 4.66 24.85 -47.54
C LYS A 761 6.18 24.91 -47.34
N LEU A 762 6.71 24.17 -46.37
CA LEU A 762 8.15 24.07 -46.14
C LEU A 762 8.84 23.41 -47.33
N ASN A 763 8.31 22.30 -47.83
CA ASN A 763 8.85 21.59 -48.99
C ASN A 763 8.86 22.47 -50.24
N LYS A 764 7.77 23.22 -50.49
CA LYS A 764 7.73 24.21 -51.58
C LYS A 764 8.76 25.32 -51.41
N LYS A 765 8.98 25.80 -50.18
CA LYS A 765 10.01 26.80 -49.86
C LYS A 765 11.42 26.25 -50.08
N LYS A 766 11.69 25.02 -49.62
CA LYS A 766 12.96 24.30 -49.85
C LYS A 766 13.21 24.15 -51.36
N GLN A 767 12.21 23.67 -52.10
CA GLN A 767 12.28 23.51 -53.55
C GLN A 767 12.58 24.84 -54.28
N THR A 768 11.88 25.92 -53.91
CA THR A 768 12.09 27.25 -54.51
C THR A 768 13.49 27.80 -54.22
N TRP A 769 13.97 27.60 -52.98
CA TRP A 769 15.32 28.00 -52.58
C TRP A 769 16.37 27.21 -53.37
N VAL A 770 16.25 25.88 -53.43
CA VAL A 770 17.17 24.99 -54.17
C VAL A 770 17.21 25.38 -55.66
N GLN A 771 16.06 25.56 -56.30
CA GLN A 771 15.99 26.01 -57.70
C GLN A 771 16.70 27.35 -57.92
N SER A 772 16.49 28.32 -57.04
CA SER A 772 17.11 29.65 -57.14
C SER A 772 18.61 29.62 -56.87
N TYR A 773 19.03 28.87 -55.84
CA TYR A 773 20.42 28.70 -55.44
C TYR A 773 21.23 28.04 -56.57
N VAL A 774 20.77 26.88 -57.05
CA VAL A 774 21.43 26.15 -58.13
C VAL A 774 21.48 26.99 -59.40
N LYS A 775 20.39 27.68 -59.77
CA LYS A 775 20.39 28.58 -60.95
C LYS A 775 21.43 29.69 -60.82
N GLY A 776 21.57 30.32 -59.65
CA GLY A 776 22.58 31.35 -59.39
C GLY A 776 24.02 30.83 -59.40
N GLN A 777 24.20 29.56 -59.04
CA GLN A 777 25.50 28.88 -58.96
C GLN A 777 25.82 28.00 -60.18
N SER A 778 24.97 27.97 -61.21
CA SER A 778 25.21 27.18 -62.42
C SER A 778 26.06 27.94 -63.44
N LEU A 779 26.85 27.22 -64.23
CA LEU A 779 27.58 27.72 -65.38
C LEU A 779 27.51 26.71 -66.54
N SER A 780 27.47 27.19 -67.77
CA SER A 780 27.51 26.33 -68.96
C SER A 780 28.96 26.15 -69.42
N VAL A 781 29.40 24.89 -69.57
CA VAL A 781 30.72 24.52 -70.07
C VAL A 781 30.56 23.85 -71.43
N THR A 782 31.27 24.35 -72.44
CA THR A 782 31.36 23.69 -73.75
C THR A 782 32.60 22.80 -73.77
N MET A 783 32.38 21.52 -73.98
CA MET A 783 33.39 20.47 -74.11
C MET A 783 34.13 20.59 -75.45
N GLN A 784 35.32 19.99 -75.56
CA GLN A 784 36.11 19.98 -76.80
C GLN A 784 35.37 19.34 -78.00
N GLU A 785 34.41 18.46 -77.74
CA GLU A 785 33.57 17.80 -78.76
C GLU A 785 32.30 18.58 -79.14
N GLY A 786 32.13 19.83 -78.67
CA GLY A 786 30.95 20.65 -78.96
C GLY A 786 29.70 20.35 -78.10
N LYS A 787 29.77 19.36 -77.20
CA LYS A 787 28.73 19.12 -76.18
C LYS A 787 28.75 20.25 -75.15
N THR A 788 27.59 20.78 -74.79
CA THR A 788 27.48 21.79 -73.72
C THR A 788 26.81 21.15 -72.51
N ILE A 789 27.42 21.28 -71.33
CA ILE A 789 26.88 20.81 -70.06
C ILE A 789 26.65 21.99 -69.11
N THR A 790 25.73 21.86 -68.18
CA THR A 790 25.55 22.79 -67.05
C THR A 790 26.18 22.20 -65.80
N ALA A 791 27.11 22.92 -65.18
CA ALA A 791 27.81 22.51 -63.96
C ALA A 791 27.59 23.52 -62.82
N LEU A 792 27.71 23.07 -61.57
CA LEU A 792 27.81 24.00 -60.44
C LEU A 792 29.22 24.63 -60.36
N LYS A 793 29.27 25.93 -60.04
CA LYS A 793 30.50 26.73 -59.90
C LYS A 793 31.45 26.21 -58.82
N THR A 794 30.92 25.63 -57.75
CA THR A 794 31.68 25.08 -56.61
C THR A 794 31.22 23.65 -56.31
N ALA A 795 31.96 22.96 -55.43
CA ALA A 795 31.52 21.70 -54.83
C ALA A 795 30.17 21.87 -54.12
N ILE A 796 29.47 20.74 -53.89
CA ILE A 796 28.23 20.73 -53.12
C ILE A 796 28.53 21.22 -51.71
N THR A 797 27.83 22.28 -51.32
CA THR A 797 27.93 22.87 -49.98
C THR A 797 27.03 22.13 -49.00
N GLN A 798 27.42 22.01 -47.73
CA GLN A 798 26.60 21.41 -46.66
C GLN A 798 25.17 21.98 -46.64
N LYS A 799 25.04 23.29 -46.85
CA LYS A 799 23.74 23.97 -46.94
C LYS A 799 22.86 23.45 -48.09
N LEU A 800 23.42 23.22 -49.28
CA LEU A 800 22.66 22.67 -50.41
C LEU A 800 22.30 21.21 -50.15
N TRP A 801 23.22 20.43 -49.59
CA TRP A 801 22.96 19.06 -49.16
C TRP A 801 21.79 18.95 -48.20
N TYR A 802 21.85 19.71 -47.11
CA TYR A 802 20.79 19.77 -46.11
C TYR A 802 19.41 20.06 -46.72
N TYR A 803 19.33 21.02 -47.65
CA TYR A 803 18.05 21.37 -48.28
C TYR A 803 17.53 20.32 -49.27
N VAL A 804 18.40 19.47 -49.82
CA VAL A 804 18.05 18.43 -50.80
C VAL A 804 17.78 17.08 -50.13
N GLN A 805 18.65 16.63 -49.24
CA GLN A 805 18.60 15.31 -48.60
C GLN A 805 18.01 15.35 -47.18
N GLY A 806 18.06 16.51 -46.51
CA GLY A 806 17.83 16.58 -45.06
C GLY A 806 19.04 16.07 -44.27
N GLY A 807 19.24 16.61 -43.05
CA GLY A 807 20.36 16.26 -42.17
C GLY A 807 21.69 16.90 -42.57
N ASN A 808 22.60 17.06 -41.59
CA ASN A 808 23.99 17.44 -41.86
C ASN A 808 24.77 16.19 -42.31
N PRO A 809 25.66 16.30 -43.32
CA PRO A 809 26.60 15.22 -43.61
C PRO A 809 27.53 15.00 -42.41
N VAL A 810 27.95 13.75 -42.18
CA VAL A 810 28.86 13.37 -41.09
C VAL A 810 30.15 14.17 -41.25
N THR A 811 30.38 15.16 -40.38
CA THR A 811 31.70 15.74 -40.02
C THR A 811 31.55 16.95 -39.10
N GLU A 812 32.58 17.15 -38.26
CA GLU A 812 32.72 18.22 -37.26
C GLU A 812 32.35 19.60 -37.85
N GLN A 813 31.32 20.25 -37.29
CA GLN A 813 30.93 21.59 -37.72
C GLN A 813 31.75 22.66 -37.00
N ASN A 814 32.13 23.69 -37.77
CA ASN A 814 32.37 25.01 -37.21
C ASN A 814 31.03 25.77 -37.07
N GLU A 815 30.85 26.47 -35.96
CA GLU A 815 29.59 27.06 -35.47
C GLU A 815 28.98 28.20 -36.35
N ARG A 816 29.46 28.44 -37.58
CA ARG A 816 29.16 29.65 -38.37
C ARG A 816 28.26 29.46 -39.59
N GLY A 817 27.93 28.22 -39.99
CA GLY A 817 27.05 27.97 -41.14
C GLY A 817 27.64 28.42 -42.48
N ASP A 818 28.97 28.35 -42.60
CA ASP A 818 29.70 28.70 -43.82
C ASP A 818 29.42 27.67 -44.95
N ASN A 819 29.62 28.07 -46.20
CA ASN A 819 29.45 27.23 -47.40
C ASN A 819 30.57 26.18 -47.53
N LEU A 820 30.76 25.33 -46.51
CA LEU A 820 31.77 24.27 -46.53
C LEU A 820 31.38 23.15 -47.50
N PRO A 821 32.34 22.50 -48.18
CA PRO A 821 32.08 21.33 -49.00
C PRO A 821 31.53 20.16 -48.16
N VAL A 822 30.62 19.38 -48.74
CA VAL A 822 30.17 18.10 -48.17
C VAL A 822 31.26 17.06 -48.39
N LEU A 823 31.75 16.47 -47.30
CA LEU A 823 32.57 15.27 -47.35
C LEU A 823 31.65 14.08 -47.64
N LEU A 824 31.97 13.31 -48.67
CA LEU A 824 31.16 12.16 -49.08
C LEU A 824 32.07 10.99 -49.44
N ASP A 825 31.83 9.87 -48.78
CA ASP A 825 32.51 8.58 -48.91
C ASP A 825 31.69 7.58 -49.74
N ASP A 826 30.36 7.73 -49.82
CA ASP A 826 29.48 6.81 -50.55
C ASP A 826 28.89 7.40 -51.86
N MET A 827 29.27 6.82 -53.01
CA MET A 827 28.72 7.14 -54.33
C MET A 827 27.20 6.93 -54.43
N ASN A 828 26.61 6.00 -53.68
CA ASN A 828 25.17 5.79 -53.68
C ASN A 828 24.43 6.97 -53.05
N LEU A 829 24.96 7.55 -51.96
CA LEU A 829 24.42 8.77 -51.35
C LEU A 829 24.49 9.96 -52.32
N ALA A 830 25.58 10.08 -53.10
CA ALA A 830 25.67 11.10 -54.15
C ALA A 830 24.60 10.90 -55.24
N ALA A 831 24.35 9.66 -55.64
CA ALA A 831 23.32 9.34 -56.62
C ALA A 831 21.91 9.65 -56.11
N VAL A 832 21.63 9.35 -54.83
CA VAL A 832 20.38 9.77 -54.16
C VAL A 832 20.26 11.30 -54.17
N PHE A 833 21.31 12.02 -53.76
CA PHE A 833 21.37 13.48 -53.81
C PHE A 833 21.06 14.02 -55.22
N CYS A 834 21.70 13.48 -56.25
CA CYS A 834 21.52 13.90 -57.64
C CYS A 834 20.07 13.68 -58.12
N ASN A 835 19.49 12.53 -57.82
CA ASN A 835 18.11 12.23 -58.18
C ASN A 835 17.11 13.13 -57.45
N THR A 836 17.27 13.32 -56.15
CA THR A 836 16.39 14.20 -55.37
C THR A 836 16.51 15.64 -55.83
N LEU A 837 17.73 16.12 -56.10
CA LEU A 837 17.95 17.45 -56.65
C LEU A 837 17.29 17.60 -58.03
N SER A 838 17.41 16.58 -58.89
CA SER A 838 16.75 16.54 -60.20
C SER A 838 15.25 16.69 -60.05
N GLN A 839 14.63 15.90 -59.18
CA GLN A 839 13.20 15.95 -58.89
C GLN A 839 12.78 17.32 -58.34
N MET A 840 13.55 17.91 -57.42
CA MET A 840 13.28 19.25 -56.90
C MET A 840 13.31 20.32 -58.01
N GLN A 841 14.09 20.12 -59.08
CA GLN A 841 14.11 21.00 -60.25
C GLN A 841 13.13 20.59 -61.36
N GLY A 842 12.33 19.55 -61.18
CA GLY A 842 11.41 19.03 -62.20
C GLY A 842 12.11 18.32 -63.36
N LEU A 843 13.31 17.79 -63.13
CA LEU A 843 14.11 17.02 -64.08
C LEU A 843 13.97 15.52 -63.84
N SER A 844 14.22 14.71 -64.88
CA SER A 844 14.18 13.25 -64.77
C SER A 844 15.36 12.74 -63.94
N PRO A 845 15.15 11.81 -62.99
CA PRO A 845 16.24 11.13 -62.28
C PRO A 845 17.20 10.44 -63.26
N VAL A 846 18.51 10.47 -62.95
CA VAL A 846 19.55 9.84 -63.79
C VAL A 846 19.83 8.41 -63.32
N TYR A 847 19.75 8.16 -62.01
CA TYR A 847 20.09 6.87 -61.43
C TYR A 847 18.81 6.07 -61.12
N THR A 848 18.81 4.77 -61.40
CA THR A 848 17.83 3.83 -60.83
C THR A 848 18.43 3.26 -59.56
N LEU A 849 17.68 3.32 -58.46
CA LEU A 849 18.13 2.91 -57.13
C LEU A 849 17.30 1.73 -56.63
N ALA A 850 17.93 0.77 -55.97
CA ALA A 850 17.25 -0.33 -55.28
C ALA A 850 17.85 -0.52 -53.87
N LYS A 851 17.16 -1.28 -53.03
CA LYS A 851 17.68 -1.72 -51.73
C LYS A 851 18.31 -3.10 -51.87
N ASN A 852 19.52 -3.30 -51.35
CA ASN A 852 20.12 -4.63 -51.26
C ASN A 852 19.49 -5.44 -50.09
N SER A 853 19.95 -6.68 -49.88
CA SER A 853 19.47 -7.57 -48.80
C SER A 853 19.57 -6.96 -47.41
N ASP A 854 20.53 -6.07 -47.22
CA ASP A 854 20.85 -5.45 -45.93
C ASP A 854 20.23 -4.05 -45.80
N GLY A 855 19.40 -3.64 -46.77
CA GLY A 855 18.69 -2.36 -46.73
C GLY A 855 19.52 -1.13 -47.15
N TYR A 856 20.72 -1.31 -47.69
CA TYR A 856 21.51 -0.22 -48.28
C TYR A 856 21.02 0.13 -49.68
N THR A 857 21.02 1.42 -49.99
CA THR A 857 20.62 1.90 -51.32
C THR A 857 21.78 1.67 -52.29
N ILE A 858 21.53 0.97 -53.39
CA ILE A 858 22.51 0.70 -54.44
C ILE A 858 22.03 1.23 -55.79
N ILE A 859 22.95 1.73 -56.59
CA ILE A 859 22.69 2.10 -57.99
C ILE A 859 22.55 0.82 -58.82
N THR A 860 21.41 0.65 -59.50
CA THR A 860 21.13 -0.53 -60.35
C THR A 860 21.14 -0.22 -61.84
N ALA A 861 20.91 1.04 -62.23
CA ALA A 861 21.06 1.49 -63.61
C ALA A 861 21.33 3.00 -63.69
N ILE A 862 21.87 3.45 -64.83
CA ILE A 862 22.13 4.87 -65.12
C ILE A 862 21.51 5.20 -66.49
N ASP A 863 20.58 6.15 -66.52
CA ASP A 863 20.03 6.69 -67.77
C ASP A 863 20.87 7.87 -68.25
N LYS A 864 21.81 7.61 -69.16
CA LYS A 864 22.68 8.63 -69.76
C LYS A 864 21.92 9.69 -70.59
N ASN A 865 20.64 9.44 -70.92
CA ASN A 865 19.81 10.36 -71.69
C ASN A 865 18.88 11.21 -70.81
N ALA A 866 18.79 10.93 -69.50
CA ALA A 866 18.03 11.74 -68.58
C ALA A 866 18.61 13.17 -68.49
N ASN A 867 17.75 14.16 -68.33
CA ASN A 867 18.12 15.58 -68.24
C ASN A 867 18.39 16.05 -66.79
N GLY A 868 18.48 15.11 -65.85
CA GLY A 868 18.76 15.37 -64.45
C GLY A 868 20.24 15.64 -64.15
N TRP A 869 20.50 16.00 -62.90
CA TRP A 869 21.83 16.10 -62.34
C TRP A 869 22.44 14.72 -62.14
N ARG A 870 23.75 14.65 -62.37
CA ARG A 870 24.57 13.47 -62.15
C ARG A 870 25.98 13.88 -61.76
N LEU A 871 26.74 12.92 -61.25
CA LEU A 871 28.18 13.07 -61.16
C LEU A 871 28.78 13.21 -62.58
N PRO A 872 29.80 14.07 -62.75
CA PRO A 872 30.46 14.30 -64.03
C PRO A 872 31.30 13.10 -64.49
N THR A 873 31.59 12.99 -65.78
CA THR A 873 32.65 12.11 -66.29
C THR A 873 34.02 12.76 -66.09
N LYS A 874 35.10 11.98 -66.28
CA LYS A 874 36.48 12.47 -66.16
C LYS A 874 36.76 13.65 -67.09
N GLU A 875 36.30 13.57 -68.34
CA GLU A 875 36.48 14.62 -69.34
C GLU A 875 35.72 15.88 -68.94
N GLU A 876 34.51 15.74 -68.39
CA GLU A 876 33.66 16.84 -67.97
C GLU A 876 34.27 17.59 -66.77
N LEU A 877 34.84 16.86 -65.80
CA LEU A 877 35.61 17.45 -64.71
C LEU A 877 36.82 18.25 -65.20
N LEU A 878 37.60 17.68 -66.14
CA LEU A 878 38.73 18.37 -66.75
C LEU A 878 38.31 19.65 -67.51
N ALA A 879 37.12 19.67 -68.09
CA ALA A 879 36.57 20.85 -68.75
C ALA A 879 36.09 21.93 -67.75
N ILE A 880 35.51 21.51 -66.62
CA ILE A 880 35.02 22.41 -65.56
C ILE A 880 36.19 23.07 -64.80
N SER A 881 37.29 22.35 -64.58
CA SER A 881 38.42 22.74 -63.73
C SER A 881 39.41 23.74 -64.35
N GLN A 882 39.21 24.23 -65.58
CA GLN A 882 40.19 25.00 -66.40
C GLN A 882 40.69 26.37 -65.86
N ARG A 883 40.64 26.65 -64.54
CA ARG A 883 41.30 27.79 -63.90
C ARG A 883 42.55 27.37 -63.13
N ARG A 884 43.72 27.73 -63.66
CA ARG A 884 45.09 27.60 -63.08
C ARG A 884 45.32 28.23 -61.68
N SER A 885 44.29 28.66 -60.93
CA SER A 885 44.45 29.36 -59.64
C SER A 885 43.71 28.75 -58.45
N VAL A 886 43.12 27.56 -58.57
CA VAL A 886 42.57 26.83 -57.42
C VAL A 886 43.49 25.64 -57.10
N LYS A 887 44.63 25.94 -56.47
CA LYS A 887 45.52 24.95 -55.82
C LYS A 887 45.15 24.81 -54.34
N ARG A 888 43.91 24.41 -54.04
CA ARG A 888 43.50 24.04 -52.68
C ARG A 888 42.56 22.84 -52.77
N THR A 889 42.88 21.83 -51.97
CA THR A 889 42.28 20.50 -51.79
C THR A 889 40.84 20.37 -52.31
N LEU A 890 40.63 19.55 -53.35
CA LEU A 890 39.31 19.10 -53.82
C LEU A 890 39.46 17.69 -54.45
N VAL A 891 38.65 16.72 -54.00
CA VAL A 891 38.50 15.41 -54.66
C VAL A 891 37.21 15.43 -55.49
N GLU A 892 37.33 15.25 -56.81
CA GLU A 892 36.22 15.30 -57.75
C GLU A 892 35.95 13.88 -58.30
N PHE A 893 34.71 13.37 -58.15
CA PHE A 893 34.33 12.02 -58.58
C PHE A 893 33.95 11.96 -60.08
N ALA A 894 34.52 11.01 -60.83
CA ALA A 894 34.29 10.79 -62.26
C ALA A 894 33.49 9.51 -62.55
N ILE A 895 32.49 9.57 -63.42
CA ILE A 895 31.79 8.38 -63.93
C ILE A 895 32.37 7.96 -65.30
N ASP A 896 33.13 6.86 -65.31
CA ASP A 896 33.10 5.80 -66.34
C ASP A 896 33.97 4.61 -65.90
N GLY A 897 33.36 3.50 -65.44
CA GLY A 897 34.03 2.19 -65.27
C GLY A 897 35.29 2.15 -64.38
N ILE A 898 35.34 2.93 -63.29
CA ILE A 898 36.55 3.20 -62.49
C ILE A 898 36.52 2.42 -61.16
N SER A 899 37.55 1.61 -60.94
CA SER A 899 37.97 1.08 -59.63
C SER A 899 38.48 2.23 -58.75
N TYR A 900 38.37 2.15 -57.43
CA TYR A 900 38.99 3.11 -56.50
C TYR A 900 40.49 3.34 -56.78
N ASP A 901 41.16 2.34 -57.39
CA ASP A 901 42.54 2.42 -57.88
C ASP A 901 42.81 3.54 -58.89
N SER A 902 41.76 4.05 -59.54
CA SER A 902 41.87 5.01 -60.65
C SER A 902 41.44 6.44 -60.29
N ILE A 903 41.10 6.68 -59.02
CA ILE A 903 40.89 7.99 -58.43
C ILE A 903 42.18 8.36 -57.69
N TYR A 904 42.75 9.56 -57.90
CA TYR A 904 43.99 9.98 -57.24
C TYR A 904 43.77 11.25 -56.40
N LEU A 905 44.17 11.21 -55.12
CA LEU A 905 44.29 12.34 -54.20
C LEU A 905 45.59 13.08 -54.48
N ILE A 906 45.58 14.41 -54.41
CA ILE A 906 46.78 15.25 -54.64
C ILE A 906 46.99 16.18 -53.44
N ASN A 907 48.16 16.11 -52.78
CA ASN A 907 48.48 16.99 -51.64
C ASN A 907 48.84 18.41 -52.11
N THR A 908 49.03 19.31 -51.15
CA THR A 908 49.42 20.71 -51.41
C THR A 908 50.74 20.84 -52.18
N ASP A 909 51.61 19.84 -52.09
CA ASP A 909 52.90 19.76 -52.79
C ASP A 909 52.81 19.17 -54.21
N GLY A 910 51.66 18.61 -54.60
CA GLY A 910 51.40 18.10 -55.95
C GLY A 910 51.76 16.64 -56.18
N GLU A 911 52.02 15.88 -55.12
CA GLU A 911 52.16 14.42 -55.15
C GLU A 911 50.77 13.77 -55.36
N THR A 912 50.69 12.51 -55.80
CA THR A 912 49.42 11.81 -56.07
C THR A 912 49.37 10.44 -55.39
N VAL A 913 48.28 10.08 -54.69
CA VAL A 913 48.01 8.72 -54.14
C VAL A 913 46.64 8.23 -54.60
N SER A 914 46.45 6.93 -54.86
CA SER A 914 45.12 6.44 -55.27
C SER A 914 44.10 6.43 -54.10
N ALA A 915 42.80 6.54 -54.39
CA ALA A 915 41.76 6.51 -53.36
C ALA A 915 41.65 5.12 -52.70
N GLN A 916 41.99 4.04 -53.42
CA GLN A 916 42.08 2.70 -52.83
C GLN A 916 43.29 2.59 -51.89
N GLU A 917 44.47 3.10 -52.27
CA GLU A 917 45.64 3.13 -51.37
C GLU A 917 45.37 3.95 -50.10
N TYR A 918 44.56 4.99 -50.17
CA TYR A 918 44.15 5.76 -49.00
C TYR A 918 43.17 4.97 -48.09
N LEU A 919 42.21 4.26 -48.67
CA LEU A 919 41.23 3.43 -47.94
C LEU A 919 41.86 2.19 -47.30
N ASP A 920 42.75 1.49 -48.02
CA ASP A 920 43.46 0.31 -47.53
C ASP A 920 44.34 0.63 -46.31
N TYR A 921 44.81 1.88 -46.20
CA TYR A 921 45.60 2.37 -45.06
C TYR A 921 44.71 2.83 -43.89
N TRP A 922 43.49 3.29 -44.17
CA TRP A 922 42.50 3.67 -43.16
C TRP A 922 41.97 2.46 -42.37
N GLU A 923 41.95 1.29 -43.02
CA GLU A 923 41.57 0.01 -42.40
C GLU A 923 42.76 -0.71 -41.72
N SER A 924 43.99 -0.22 -41.87
CA SER A 924 45.16 -0.77 -41.15
C SER A 924 45.38 -0.04 -39.83
N ASP A 925 45.30 -0.75 -38.72
CA ASP A 925 45.48 -0.30 -37.31
C ASP A 925 46.89 0.28 -36.97
N ASP A 926 47.70 0.71 -37.94
CA ASP A 926 49.08 1.16 -37.71
C ASP A 926 49.19 2.69 -37.52
N ASP A 927 50.02 3.08 -36.54
CA ASP A 927 50.15 4.41 -35.90
C ASP A 927 50.01 5.66 -36.81
N TYR A 928 49.09 6.53 -36.42
CA TYR A 928 48.56 7.70 -37.14
C TYR A 928 49.49 8.93 -37.31
N GLU A 929 50.77 8.90 -36.89
CA GLU A 929 51.58 10.13 -36.77
C GLU A 929 52.60 10.43 -37.89
N GLU A 930 52.80 9.55 -38.89
CA GLU A 930 53.97 9.67 -39.79
C GLU A 930 53.72 9.88 -41.30
N TYR A 931 52.55 10.37 -41.74
CA TYR A 931 52.35 10.75 -43.16
C TYR A 931 51.87 12.20 -43.35
N PRO A 932 52.52 13.00 -44.24
CA PRO A 932 52.20 14.42 -44.47
C PRO A 932 50.83 14.68 -45.14
N TRP A 933 50.00 13.65 -45.28
CA TRP A 933 48.70 13.69 -45.94
C TRP A 933 47.53 13.71 -44.95
N TYR A 934 47.78 13.41 -43.67
CA TYR A 934 46.74 13.23 -42.66
C TYR A 934 46.02 14.55 -42.30
N ASP A 935 46.75 15.68 -42.19
CA ASP A 935 46.17 16.97 -41.79
C ASP A 935 45.52 17.77 -42.93
N GLU A 936 45.77 17.43 -44.21
CA GLU A 936 45.38 18.29 -45.35
C GLU A 936 44.18 17.79 -46.16
N VAL A 937 43.75 16.54 -45.95
CA VAL A 937 42.71 15.85 -46.76
C VAL A 937 41.30 15.98 -46.16
N TYR A 938 41.13 16.57 -44.96
CA TYR A 938 39.81 16.83 -44.34
C TYR A 938 38.88 17.81 -45.12
N SER A 939 39.16 18.14 -46.37
CA SER A 939 38.41 19.15 -47.16
C SER A 939 38.08 18.70 -48.59
N THR A 940 37.51 17.50 -48.75
CA THR A 940 37.19 16.87 -50.05
C THR A 940 35.69 16.89 -50.38
N GLY A 941 35.23 17.72 -51.34
CA GLY A 941 33.81 17.77 -51.74
C GLY A 941 33.55 17.51 -53.21
N PHE A 942 32.37 16.95 -53.53
CA PHE A 942 32.01 16.50 -54.88
C PHE A 942 31.25 17.55 -55.73
N ARG A 943 31.24 17.37 -57.06
CA ARG A 943 30.52 18.21 -58.06
C ARG A 943 29.47 17.43 -58.83
N ILE A 944 28.55 18.17 -59.45
CA ILE A 944 27.48 17.61 -60.30
C ILE A 944 27.34 18.39 -61.60
N VAL A 945 26.84 17.71 -62.64
CA VAL A 945 26.59 18.24 -63.98
C VAL A 945 25.25 17.75 -64.53
N ARG A 946 24.74 18.43 -65.56
CA ARG A 946 23.61 17.96 -66.38
C ARG A 946 23.80 18.36 -67.84
N ASN A 947 23.28 17.54 -68.76
CA ASN A 947 23.31 17.77 -70.21
C ASN A 947 22.39 18.91 -70.65
#